data_AF-A0A1F8VUS4-F1
#
_entry.id   AF-A0A1F8VUS4-F1
#
_cell.length_a   1.000
_cell.length_b   1.000
_cell.length_c   1.000
_cell.angle_alpha   90.00
_cell.angle_beta   90.00
_cell.angle_gamma   90.00
#
_symmetry.space_group_name_H-M   'P 1'
#
loop_
_entity.id
_entity.type
_entity.pdbx_description
1 polymer ?
#
loop_
_entity_poly.entity_id
_entity_poly.type
_entity_poly.pdbx_seq_one_letter_code
_entity_poly.pdbx_strand_id
1 'polypeptide(L)'
;MEAHMFTHAGISRALCLMLPWMLAACGGTGGGNDVDPNAPRTTSPTSGPDSFLLFPNPQKQDDGTLQVASLAYATAYYEAIDPSNERDTLAKFKAKNLFGTAAGTLGEETVIVGDQRDLGYGRKMTARQNPDGTLAFVVENYMVGAYGAYSALNLEAALMPEAKWHLGTNAIEFSPGPGGTISFVKFYTYDPITGARLMMGNLDGRGAKAMPTVCASCHGGRGDPLTPAVAGKPLFPRLMNVKSAVDAVAPNQGGVRGDIAAQLHPMEPASFDFSSLPGFTRLMQEAKIKTINKMVLCSLPIPVAAGGEDACRRTAIGNEYQGTVAEHLKDLYGGVGLPQANTAATDTYVPAGWAGQSALYLNTQAQACRVCHLLRGNGNQSDIDFASFAKFDGYSARIKAHVLDRGNMPLAKLIYDNYWASSSTYSPMGTYLAGKGYANTTTQAGAPVADPGPDRVVKALSTTLSAAMSLYSDSYQWSISPSSPTVGASLSNANTATPTFTALGNGTYWVMLRTSKGSTQSAEVKLVIVVDTGLAYTPSALRFSDIKTILQGAGTCTGCHTTSAGTAGVPPIWYNDFDRDADNDTDATDNHWFYTELRGRINFTDIVASPLLRKPSGNHHNGGLLTGFDTSAAPGHVNRVHYDTFLNWILNGAPE
;
A
#
# COMPACT_ATOMS: atom_id res chain seq x y z
N MET A 1 27.91 89.12 43.84
CA MET A 1 28.74 88.49 42.80
C MET A 1 28.50 86.98 42.91
N GLU A 2 27.32 86.46 42.58
CA GLU A 2 26.73 86.34 41.22
C GLU A 2 27.71 85.61 40.28
N ALA A 3 27.36 84.54 39.54
CA ALA A 3 26.06 83.94 39.24
C ALA A 3 26.25 82.48 38.77
N HIS A 4 25.11 81.78 38.76
CA HIS A 4 24.83 80.42 38.27
C HIS A 4 25.34 80.11 36.86
N MET A 5 25.65 78.83 36.60
CA MET A 5 25.12 78.13 35.42
C MET A 5 25.21 76.59 35.53
N PHE A 6 24.04 75.97 35.62
CA PHE A 6 23.79 74.54 35.39
C PHE A 6 23.99 74.20 33.91
N THR A 7 24.67 73.10 33.57
CA THR A 7 24.50 72.42 32.26
C THR A 7 24.66 70.90 32.37
N HIS A 8 23.51 70.22 32.43
CA HIS A 8 23.12 69.00 31.69
C HIS A 8 24.19 67.96 31.34
N ALA A 9 24.36 66.98 32.24
CA ALA A 9 24.70 65.61 31.85
C ALA A 9 23.39 64.84 31.64
N GLY A 10 23.13 64.34 30.43
CA GLY A 10 21.98 63.45 30.22
C GLY A 10 21.42 63.30 28.81
N ILE A 11 22.23 63.30 27.74
CA ILE A 11 21.73 62.88 26.41
C ILE A 11 22.83 62.08 25.69
N SER A 12 22.93 60.78 25.96
CA SER A 12 23.55 59.78 25.06
C SER A 12 23.30 58.33 25.47
N ARG A 13 22.14 58.01 26.07
CA ARG A 13 21.76 56.61 26.34
C ARG A 13 20.29 56.25 26.02
N ALA A 14 19.52 57.16 25.42
CA ALA A 14 18.12 56.90 25.08
C ALA A 14 17.86 56.51 23.61
N LEU A 15 18.89 56.42 22.74
CA LEU A 15 18.71 56.14 21.31
C LEU A 15 19.08 54.72 20.85
N CYS A 16 19.50 53.82 21.76
CA CYS A 16 19.84 52.42 21.43
C CYS A 16 18.85 51.37 21.97
N LEU A 17 17.73 51.78 22.59
CA LEU A 17 16.75 50.84 23.15
C LEU A 17 15.40 50.81 22.42
N MET A 18 15.22 51.57 21.33
CA MET A 18 13.98 51.53 20.52
C MET A 18 14.11 50.80 19.18
N LEU A 19 15.30 50.33 18.80
CA LEU A 19 15.46 49.50 17.59
C LEU A 19 14.95 48.04 17.70
N PRO A 20 14.91 47.36 18.88
CA PRO A 20 14.35 46.01 18.93
C PRO A 20 12.82 45.99 18.87
N TRP A 21 12.16 47.13 19.13
CA TRP A 21 10.69 47.21 19.19
C TRP A 21 10.06 47.70 17.88
N MET A 22 10.83 48.32 16.98
CA MET A 22 10.37 48.62 15.61
C MET A 22 10.48 47.43 14.64
N LEU A 23 11.30 46.42 14.94
CA LEU A 23 11.35 45.18 14.15
C LEU A 23 10.22 44.20 14.48
N ALA A 24 9.59 44.32 15.66
CA ALA A 24 8.41 43.54 16.03
C ALA A 24 7.09 44.08 15.42
N ALA A 25 7.09 45.33 14.94
CA ALA A 25 5.91 45.99 14.35
C ALA A 25 5.85 45.90 12.81
N CYS A 26 6.86 45.32 12.17
CA CYS A 26 6.81 44.85 10.78
C CYS A 26 6.57 43.33 10.69
N GLY A 27 6.12 42.71 11.79
CA GLY A 27 5.55 41.37 11.77
C GLY A 27 4.31 41.38 10.91
N GLY A 28 4.50 41.02 9.64
CA GLY A 28 3.46 40.91 8.64
C GLY A 28 2.26 40.16 9.21
N THR A 29 1.09 40.72 8.94
CA THR A 29 -0.20 40.07 9.04
C THR A 29 -0.11 38.58 8.73
N GLY A 30 -0.44 37.74 9.72
CA GLY A 30 -0.41 36.29 9.62
C GLY A 30 -1.12 35.78 8.37
N GLY A 31 -0.35 35.28 7.43
CA GLY A 31 -0.81 34.27 6.48
C GLY A 31 -0.78 32.92 7.17
N GLY A 32 -1.79 32.08 6.98
CA GLY A 32 -1.94 30.79 7.65
C GLY A 32 -0.91 29.69 7.29
N ASN A 33 0.33 30.06 6.95
CA ASN A 33 1.39 29.17 6.47
C ASN A 33 2.70 29.23 7.28
N ASP A 34 2.73 29.89 8.44
CA ASP A 34 3.93 29.92 9.28
C ASP A 34 4.18 28.55 9.94
N VAL A 35 5.32 27.93 9.61
CA VAL A 35 5.78 26.69 10.24
C VAL A 35 6.58 27.03 11.48
N ASP A 36 6.09 26.67 12.67
CA ASP A 36 6.89 26.74 13.90
C ASP A 36 7.95 25.63 13.88
N PRO A 37 9.24 25.96 13.79
CA PRO A 37 10.30 24.96 13.77
C PRO A 37 10.30 24.10 15.04
N ASN A 38 9.88 24.66 16.18
CA ASN A 38 9.88 23.98 17.48
C ASN A 38 8.59 23.20 17.75
N ALA A 39 7.66 23.17 16.80
CA ALA A 39 6.43 22.40 16.95
C ALA A 39 6.74 20.92 17.22
N PRO A 40 6.06 20.28 18.18
CA PRO A 40 6.25 18.87 18.43
C PRO A 40 5.84 18.07 17.18
N ARG A 41 6.52 16.95 16.94
CA ARG A 41 6.23 16.02 15.83
C ARG A 41 4.94 15.22 16.07
N THR A 42 3.83 15.93 16.21
CA THR A 42 2.49 15.34 16.34
C THR A 42 1.84 15.25 14.97
N THR A 43 0.80 14.43 14.90
CA THR A 43 -0.05 14.29 13.71
C THR A 43 -1.46 14.74 14.05
N SER A 44 -2.14 15.39 13.11
CA SER A 44 -3.59 15.56 13.22
C SER A 44 -4.27 14.18 13.22
N PRO A 45 -5.15 13.90 14.20
CA PRO A 45 -5.97 12.70 14.20
C PRO A 45 -6.75 12.60 12.90
N THR A 46 -6.82 11.40 12.34
CA THR A 46 -7.66 11.12 11.17
C THR A 46 -9.03 10.68 11.66
N SER A 47 -10.09 11.26 11.10
CA SER A 47 -11.40 10.64 11.25
C SER A 47 -11.41 9.36 10.39
N GLY A 48 -11.87 8.23 10.93
CA GLY A 48 -11.96 6.96 10.19
C GLY A 48 -10.76 6.02 10.38
N PRO A 49 -10.60 5.01 9.50
CA PRO A 49 -9.52 4.04 9.60
C PRO A 49 -8.15 4.70 9.34
N ASP A 50 -7.28 4.74 10.35
CA ASP A 50 -5.88 5.17 10.19
C ASP A 50 -5.05 4.03 9.57
N SER A 51 -5.18 3.89 8.25
CA SER A 51 -4.61 2.78 7.47
C SER A 51 -3.46 3.22 6.55
N PHE A 52 -2.96 4.43 6.74
CA PHE A 52 -1.84 4.96 5.97
C PHE A 52 -0.59 4.10 6.18
N LEU A 53 0.18 3.89 5.12
CA LEU A 53 1.37 3.04 5.08
C LEU A 53 1.17 1.58 5.56
N LEU A 54 -0.07 1.08 5.53
CA LEU A 54 -0.41 -0.32 5.77
C LEU A 54 -0.90 -0.99 4.49
N PHE A 55 -0.74 -2.32 4.40
CA PHE A 55 -1.35 -3.07 3.32
C PHE A 55 -2.89 -2.99 3.40
N PRO A 56 -3.59 -2.80 2.26
CA PRO A 56 -5.06 -2.82 2.24
C PRO A 56 -5.68 -4.13 2.74
N ASN A 57 -4.94 -5.25 2.60
CA ASN A 57 -5.19 -6.45 3.38
C ASN A 57 -4.07 -6.61 4.41
N PRO A 58 -4.29 -6.15 5.65
CA PRO A 58 -3.25 -6.19 6.68
C PRO A 58 -3.15 -7.54 7.41
N GLN A 59 -3.85 -8.59 6.92
CA GLN A 59 -3.91 -9.90 7.56
C GLN A 59 -4.37 -9.81 9.01
N LYS A 60 -5.58 -9.28 9.21
CA LYS A 60 -6.19 -9.15 10.55
C LYS A 60 -6.39 -10.53 11.17
N GLN A 61 -5.89 -10.68 12.40
CA GLN A 61 -6.00 -11.87 13.23
C GLN A 61 -7.23 -11.78 14.14
N ASP A 62 -7.57 -12.87 14.80
CA ASP A 62 -8.78 -12.97 15.64
C ASP A 62 -8.70 -12.07 16.88
N ASP A 63 -7.50 -11.82 17.39
CA ASP A 63 -7.22 -10.86 18.47
C ASP A 63 -7.24 -9.39 18.01
N GLY A 64 -7.50 -9.14 16.72
CA GLY A 64 -7.54 -7.82 16.09
C GLY A 64 -6.18 -7.29 15.63
N THR A 65 -5.08 -7.99 15.90
CA THR A 65 -3.74 -7.58 15.43
C THR A 65 -3.61 -7.71 13.92
N LEU A 66 -2.69 -6.94 13.35
CA LEU A 66 -2.40 -6.90 11.91
C LEU A 66 -1.07 -7.60 11.66
N GLN A 67 -1.09 -8.83 11.13
CA GLN A 67 0.12 -9.67 11.07
C GLN A 67 1.24 -8.99 10.28
N VAL A 68 0.93 -8.41 9.11
CA VAL A 68 1.95 -7.73 8.27
C VAL A 68 2.48 -6.44 8.89
N ALA A 69 1.86 -5.94 9.96
CA ALA A 69 2.32 -4.77 10.71
C ALA A 69 2.90 -5.15 12.09
N SER A 70 3.12 -6.44 12.36
CA SER A 70 3.61 -6.93 13.65
C SER A 70 5.14 -7.00 13.73
N LEU A 71 5.68 -6.94 14.96
CA LEU A 71 7.11 -7.13 15.20
C LEU A 71 7.61 -8.51 14.72
N ALA A 72 6.78 -9.54 14.84
CA ALA A 72 7.10 -10.89 14.35
C ALA A 72 7.33 -10.89 12.83
N TYR A 73 6.57 -10.09 12.08
CA TYR A 73 6.74 -9.95 10.64
C TYR A 73 8.07 -9.30 10.26
N ALA A 74 8.46 -8.22 10.95
CA ALA A 74 9.76 -7.58 10.75
C ALA A 74 10.92 -8.49 11.16
N THR A 75 10.74 -9.28 12.22
CA THR A 75 11.75 -10.25 12.69
C THR A 75 12.00 -11.30 11.63
N ALA A 76 10.94 -11.96 11.16
CA ALA A 76 11.03 -12.96 10.10
C ALA A 76 11.63 -12.35 8.81
N TYR A 77 11.28 -11.11 8.48
CA TYR A 77 11.83 -10.40 7.32
C TYR A 77 13.35 -10.27 7.39
N TYR A 78 13.88 -9.72 8.50
CA TYR A 78 15.32 -9.53 8.63
C TYR A 78 16.09 -10.83 8.85
N GLU A 79 15.50 -11.82 9.50
CA GLU A 79 16.07 -13.19 9.54
C GLU A 79 16.19 -13.77 8.11
N ALA A 80 15.26 -13.45 7.20
CA ALA A 80 15.30 -13.90 5.82
C ALA A 80 16.31 -13.14 4.94
N ILE A 81 16.44 -11.82 5.09
CA ILE A 81 17.27 -11.00 4.18
C ILE A 81 18.66 -10.65 4.71
N ASP A 82 18.88 -10.74 6.02
CA ASP A 82 20.15 -10.41 6.69
C ASP A 82 20.41 -11.32 7.91
N PRO A 83 20.47 -12.65 7.72
CA PRO A 83 20.58 -13.63 8.82
C PRO A 83 21.83 -13.46 9.68
N SER A 84 22.90 -12.90 9.11
CA SER A 84 24.18 -12.69 9.79
C SER A 84 24.32 -11.29 10.40
N ASN A 85 23.27 -10.46 10.36
CA ASN A 85 23.28 -9.08 10.86
C ASN A 85 24.44 -8.24 10.28
N GLU A 86 24.67 -8.37 8.97
CA GLU A 86 25.66 -7.58 8.24
C GLU A 86 25.14 -6.16 7.94
N ARG A 87 23.86 -5.88 8.20
CA ARG A 87 23.19 -4.61 7.92
C ARG A 87 22.33 -4.13 9.11
N ASP A 88 22.63 -4.61 10.32
CA ASP A 88 21.97 -4.21 11.57
C ASP A 88 22.37 -2.80 12.06
N THR A 89 23.34 -2.15 11.41
CA THR A 89 23.64 -0.73 11.58
C THR A 89 23.87 -0.03 10.24
N LEU A 90 23.65 1.29 10.19
CA LEU A 90 23.88 2.10 9.00
C LEU A 90 25.34 2.03 8.53
N ALA A 91 26.28 1.98 9.47
CA ALA A 91 27.70 1.87 9.15
C ALA A 91 28.01 0.52 8.47
N LYS A 92 27.48 -0.58 9.01
CA LYS A 92 27.65 -1.91 8.40
C LYS A 92 26.96 -2.00 7.05
N PHE A 93 25.76 -1.42 6.90
CA PHE A 93 25.09 -1.31 5.59
C PHE A 93 25.94 -0.57 4.56
N LYS A 94 26.47 0.61 4.92
CA LYS A 94 27.32 1.39 4.02
C LYS A 94 28.59 0.65 3.64
N ALA A 95 29.23 -0.03 4.61
CA ALA A 95 30.42 -0.84 4.37
C ALA A 95 30.13 -2.04 3.46
N LYS A 96 29.05 -2.78 3.73
CA LYS A 96 28.63 -3.94 2.93
C LYS A 96 28.30 -3.56 1.48
N ASN A 97 27.77 -2.35 1.28
CA ASN A 97 27.43 -1.79 -0.03
C ASN A 97 28.49 -0.84 -0.59
N LEU A 98 29.72 -0.87 -0.06
CA LEU A 98 30.89 -0.21 -0.65
C LEU A 98 30.79 1.32 -0.82
N PHE A 99 29.92 2.01 -0.07
CA PHE A 99 29.78 3.47 -0.16
C PHE A 99 31.11 4.18 0.07
N GLY A 100 31.41 5.21 -0.73
CA GLY A 100 32.68 5.95 -0.66
C GLY A 100 33.91 5.22 -1.20
N THR A 101 33.76 4.07 -1.85
CA THR A 101 34.86 3.35 -2.53
C THR A 101 34.74 3.47 -4.06
N ALA A 102 35.53 2.70 -4.84
CA ALA A 102 35.42 2.66 -6.31
C ALA A 102 34.05 2.08 -6.75
N ALA A 103 33.29 2.84 -7.53
CA ALA A 103 31.94 2.49 -7.97
C ALA A 103 31.91 1.75 -9.31
N GLY A 104 30.76 1.17 -9.64
CA GLY A 104 30.48 0.59 -10.96
C GLY A 104 30.25 1.66 -12.03
N THR A 105 29.79 1.24 -13.21
CA THR A 105 29.65 2.09 -14.40
C THR A 105 28.76 3.32 -14.19
N LEU A 106 27.68 3.20 -13.42
CA LEU A 106 26.76 4.30 -13.11
C LEU A 106 27.20 5.14 -11.90
N GLY A 107 28.30 4.78 -11.23
CA GLY A 107 28.91 5.61 -10.19
C GLY A 107 28.19 5.62 -8.83
N GLU A 108 28.52 6.63 -8.03
CA GLU A 108 27.85 7.02 -6.79
C GLU A 108 27.41 8.48 -6.92
N GLU A 109 26.13 8.76 -6.68
CA GLU A 109 25.51 10.06 -6.88
C GLU A 109 24.75 10.50 -5.64
N THR A 110 24.89 11.78 -5.28
CA THR A 110 24.13 12.38 -4.17
C THR A 110 23.26 13.53 -4.67
N VAL A 111 21.95 13.39 -4.42
CA VAL A 111 20.92 14.40 -4.69
C VAL A 111 20.36 14.94 -3.37
N ILE A 112 20.10 16.25 -3.30
CA ILE A 112 19.39 16.90 -2.18
C ILE A 112 18.17 17.63 -2.73
N VAL A 113 16.98 17.24 -2.28
CA VAL A 113 15.68 17.72 -2.79
C VAL A 113 14.64 17.83 -1.68
N GLY A 114 13.63 18.67 -1.86
CA GLY A 114 12.42 18.65 -1.06
C GLY A 114 11.40 17.72 -1.69
N ASP A 115 10.93 16.71 -0.98
CA ASP A 115 9.92 15.77 -1.47
C ASP A 115 8.51 16.34 -1.26
N GLN A 116 7.89 16.80 -2.35
CA GLN A 116 6.55 17.41 -2.30
C GLN A 116 5.41 16.41 -2.44
N ARG A 117 5.71 15.15 -2.79
CA ARG A 117 4.68 14.16 -3.14
C ARG A 117 4.61 13.01 -2.15
N ASP A 118 5.71 12.42 -1.71
CA ASP A 118 5.69 11.21 -0.87
C ASP A 118 5.45 11.52 0.62
N LEU A 119 6.47 11.91 1.38
CA LEU A 119 6.37 12.12 2.84
C LEU A 119 6.59 13.57 3.29
N GLY A 120 6.92 14.48 2.36
CA GLY A 120 7.05 15.90 2.69
C GLY A 120 8.43 16.29 3.22
N TYR A 121 9.43 15.40 3.15
CA TYR A 121 10.73 15.61 3.77
C TYR A 121 11.72 16.34 2.87
N GLY A 122 12.69 17.01 3.48
CA GLY A 122 13.96 17.27 2.82
C GLY A 122 14.72 15.96 2.78
N ARG A 123 15.22 15.58 1.61
CA ARG A 123 15.90 14.32 1.41
C ARG A 123 17.30 14.56 0.88
N LYS A 124 18.28 13.99 1.55
CA LYS A 124 19.60 13.76 0.99
C LYS A 124 19.72 12.28 0.65
N MET A 125 19.66 11.98 -0.64
CA MET A 125 19.74 10.62 -1.15
C MET A 125 21.09 10.40 -1.80
N THR A 126 21.80 9.37 -1.37
CA THR A 126 23.01 8.86 -2.03
C THR A 126 22.69 7.50 -2.63
N ALA A 127 22.81 7.39 -3.94
CA ALA A 127 22.61 6.18 -4.71
C ALA A 127 23.95 5.70 -5.26
N ARG A 128 24.11 4.38 -5.36
CA ARG A 128 25.35 3.76 -5.82
C ARG A 128 25.07 2.53 -6.64
N GLN A 129 25.84 2.36 -7.71
CA GLN A 129 26.03 1.06 -8.35
C GLN A 129 27.40 0.48 -7.94
N ASN A 130 27.40 -0.76 -7.48
CA ASN A 130 28.62 -1.51 -7.20
C ASN A 130 29.24 -2.08 -8.48
N PRO A 131 30.53 -2.45 -8.48
CA PRO A 131 31.18 -3.04 -9.65
C PRO A 131 30.51 -4.31 -10.20
N ASP A 132 29.81 -5.06 -9.34
CA ASP A 132 29.05 -6.27 -9.71
C ASP A 132 27.63 -5.99 -10.24
N GLY A 133 27.26 -4.70 -10.36
CA GLY A 133 25.94 -4.27 -10.83
C GLY A 133 24.86 -4.19 -9.75
N THR A 134 25.13 -4.61 -8.51
CA THR A 134 24.20 -4.41 -7.39
C THR A 134 24.04 -2.92 -7.07
N LEU A 135 22.88 -2.55 -6.51
CA LEU A 135 22.55 -1.15 -6.24
C LEU A 135 22.28 -0.95 -4.75
N ALA A 136 22.65 0.22 -4.23
CA ALA A 136 22.33 0.62 -2.87
C ALA A 136 21.98 2.09 -2.80
N PHE A 137 21.03 2.42 -1.91
CA PHE A 137 20.50 3.75 -1.71
C PHE A 137 20.45 4.04 -0.21
N VAL A 138 20.89 5.23 0.18
CA VAL A 138 20.77 5.76 1.55
C VAL A 138 20.07 7.11 1.46
N VAL A 139 18.97 7.28 2.19
CA VAL A 139 18.12 8.47 2.19
C VAL A 139 18.04 9.00 3.61
N GLU A 140 18.73 10.10 3.87
CA GLU A 140 18.62 10.87 5.10
C GLU A 140 17.39 11.79 4.98
N ASN A 141 16.44 11.66 5.91
CA ASN A 141 15.18 12.40 5.89
C ASN A 141 15.16 13.49 6.95
N TYR A 142 14.87 14.73 6.54
CA TYR A 142 14.85 15.90 7.40
C TYR A 142 13.45 16.50 7.43
N MET A 143 12.99 16.79 8.65
CA MET A 143 11.68 17.38 8.90
C MET A 143 11.78 18.45 10.00
N VAL A 144 11.32 19.65 9.66
CA VAL A 144 11.20 20.81 10.55
C VAL A 144 9.73 20.95 10.96
N GLY A 145 9.48 21.08 12.27
CA GLY A 145 8.12 21.17 12.81
C GLY A 145 7.35 19.84 12.84
N ALA A 146 6.03 19.92 12.72
CA ALA A 146 5.09 18.79 12.83
C ALA A 146 4.90 18.02 11.51
N TYR A 147 4.31 16.82 11.58
CA TYR A 147 3.94 16.06 10.38
C TYR A 147 2.78 16.74 9.65
N GLY A 148 2.85 16.86 8.33
CA GLY A 148 1.81 17.50 7.53
C GLY A 148 2.24 17.80 6.10
N ALA A 149 1.70 18.90 5.56
CA ALA A 149 2.06 19.41 4.24
C ALA A 149 3.57 19.69 4.13
N TYR A 150 4.10 19.56 2.92
CA TYR A 150 5.49 19.90 2.62
C TYR A 150 5.81 21.37 2.98
N SER A 151 7.01 21.61 3.49
CA SER A 151 7.57 22.94 3.74
C SER A 151 8.97 23.05 3.14
N ALA A 152 9.29 24.19 2.53
CA ALA A 152 10.62 24.49 2.01
C ALA A 152 11.72 24.44 3.09
N LEU A 153 11.37 24.66 4.36
CA LEU A 153 12.29 24.50 5.49
C LEU A 153 12.84 23.08 5.60
N ASN A 154 12.09 22.07 5.14
CA ASN A 154 12.56 20.69 5.12
C ASN A 154 13.72 20.53 4.14
N LEU A 155 13.64 21.12 2.94
CA LEU A 155 14.75 21.17 1.99
C LEU A 155 15.94 21.94 2.56
N GLU A 156 15.72 23.09 3.20
CA GLU A 156 16.80 23.84 3.86
C GLU A 156 17.51 23.00 4.93
N ALA A 157 16.76 22.25 5.74
CA ALA A 157 17.31 21.34 6.73
C ALA A 157 18.10 20.17 6.10
N ALA A 158 17.78 19.75 4.88
CA ALA A 158 18.58 18.74 4.17
C ALA A 158 19.87 19.33 3.56
N LEU A 159 19.87 20.61 3.19
CA LEU A 159 21.05 21.33 2.70
C LEU A 159 22.02 21.68 3.84
N MET A 160 21.47 22.03 5.00
CA MET A 160 22.21 22.38 6.22
C MET A 160 21.82 21.40 7.34
N PRO A 161 22.32 20.16 7.29
CA PRO A 161 21.84 19.09 8.16
C PRO A 161 22.18 19.36 9.63
N GLU A 162 21.13 19.44 10.44
CA GLU A 162 21.22 19.45 11.90
C GLU A 162 20.59 18.18 12.49
N ALA A 163 21.24 17.61 13.51
CA ALA A 163 20.80 16.35 14.13
C ALA A 163 19.35 16.40 14.65
N LYS A 164 18.90 17.56 15.17
CA LYS A 164 17.54 17.74 15.69
C LYS A 164 16.46 17.58 14.61
N TRP A 165 16.77 17.89 13.35
CA TRP A 165 15.84 17.78 12.22
C TRP A 165 15.94 16.47 11.46
N HIS A 166 17.00 15.68 11.70
CA HIS A 166 17.14 14.34 11.12
C HIS A 166 16.10 13.40 11.74
N LEU A 167 15.14 12.96 10.92
CA LEU A 167 14.05 12.09 11.35
C LEU A 167 14.46 10.61 11.35
N GLY A 168 15.28 10.22 10.38
CA GLY A 168 15.69 8.84 10.19
C GLY A 168 16.34 8.62 8.84
N THR A 169 17.12 7.55 8.74
CA THR A 169 17.75 7.15 7.49
C THR A 169 17.07 5.89 6.95
N ASN A 170 16.45 6.00 5.77
CA ASN A 170 15.96 4.83 5.03
C ASN A 170 17.06 4.35 4.09
N ALA A 171 17.18 3.05 3.90
CA ALA A 171 18.09 2.47 2.95
C ALA A 171 17.44 1.34 2.16
N ILE A 172 17.86 1.22 0.90
CA ILE A 172 17.41 0.18 -0.01
C ILE A 172 18.62 -0.49 -0.62
N GLU A 173 18.58 -1.81 -0.74
CA GLU A 173 19.58 -2.60 -1.46
C GLU A 173 18.88 -3.43 -2.54
N PHE A 174 19.38 -3.38 -3.77
CA PHE A 174 19.02 -4.31 -4.85
C PHE A 174 20.21 -5.23 -5.10
N SER A 175 20.16 -6.40 -4.48
CA SER A 175 21.22 -7.41 -4.52
C SER A 175 20.62 -8.80 -4.37
N PRO A 176 21.39 -9.87 -4.66
CA PRO A 176 20.93 -11.23 -4.41
C PRO A 176 20.58 -11.47 -2.94
N GLY A 177 19.56 -12.29 -2.67
CA GLY A 177 19.23 -12.72 -1.31
C GLY A 177 20.28 -13.67 -0.71
N PRO A 178 20.26 -13.92 0.61
CA PRO A 178 21.07 -14.96 1.22
C PRO A 178 20.86 -16.31 0.52
N GLY A 179 21.96 -16.92 0.04
CA GLY A 179 21.91 -18.19 -0.70
C GLY A 179 21.42 -18.09 -2.15
N GLY A 180 21.08 -16.90 -2.65
CA GLY A 180 20.52 -16.67 -3.98
C GLY A 180 21.40 -15.93 -4.96
N THR A 181 21.01 -16.00 -6.24
CA THR A 181 21.68 -15.27 -7.34
C THR A 181 20.78 -14.23 -8.01
N ILE A 182 19.49 -14.19 -7.66
CA ILE A 182 18.55 -13.20 -8.20
C ILE A 182 18.46 -12.01 -7.26
N SER A 183 18.72 -10.82 -7.82
CA SER A 183 18.55 -9.56 -7.10
C SER A 183 17.09 -9.16 -6.95
N PHE A 184 16.75 -8.72 -5.74
CA PHE A 184 15.47 -8.11 -5.39
C PHE A 184 15.68 -6.97 -4.39
N VAL A 185 14.64 -6.16 -4.22
CA VAL A 185 14.67 -4.96 -3.37
C VAL A 185 14.52 -5.35 -1.89
N LYS A 186 15.47 -4.89 -1.06
CA LYS A 186 15.49 -5.06 0.39
C LYS A 186 15.39 -3.70 1.08
N PHE A 187 14.61 -3.60 2.15
CA PHE A 187 14.38 -2.35 2.88
C PHE A 187 15.01 -2.38 4.26
N TYR A 188 15.62 -1.25 4.63
CA TYR A 188 16.18 -1.02 5.95
C TYR A 188 15.83 0.39 6.41
N THR A 189 15.59 0.56 7.70
CA THR A 189 15.46 1.88 8.32
C THR A 189 16.39 1.92 9.53
N TYR A 190 17.09 3.03 9.70
CA TYR A 190 18.07 3.23 10.76
C TYR A 190 17.68 4.42 11.63
N ASP A 191 17.88 4.23 12.93
CA ASP A 191 17.74 5.28 13.93
C ASP A 191 18.71 6.44 13.61
N PRO A 192 18.24 7.70 13.59
CA PRO A 192 19.04 8.84 13.15
C PRO A 192 20.19 9.19 14.10
N ILE A 193 20.20 8.67 15.34
CA ILE A 193 21.18 9.00 16.38
C ILE A 193 22.19 7.86 16.51
N THR A 194 21.70 6.65 16.75
CA THR A 194 22.53 5.46 17.02
C THR A 194 22.97 4.75 15.75
N GLY A 195 22.25 4.96 14.64
CA GLY A 195 22.45 4.21 13.40
C GLY A 195 22.03 2.74 13.51
N ALA A 196 21.35 2.32 14.57
CA ALA A 196 20.85 0.95 14.73
C ALA A 196 19.65 0.69 13.79
N ARG A 197 19.56 -0.52 13.25
CA ARG A 197 18.43 -0.94 12.40
C ARG A 197 17.15 -1.01 13.22
N LEU A 198 16.09 -0.37 12.71
CA LEU A 198 14.76 -0.42 13.29
C LEU A 198 13.95 -1.58 12.72
N MET A 199 13.20 -2.23 13.61
CA MET A 199 12.20 -3.25 13.25
C MET A 199 10.86 -2.62 12.85
N MET A 200 10.59 -1.43 13.39
CA MET A 200 9.35 -0.69 13.20
C MET A 200 9.68 0.75 12.82
N GLY A 201 9.13 1.23 11.70
CA GLY A 201 9.28 2.62 11.25
C GLY A 201 8.06 3.46 11.59
N ASN A 202 8.27 4.72 11.99
CA ASN A 202 7.20 5.72 12.16
C ASN A 202 7.44 6.88 11.19
N LEU A 203 7.19 6.65 9.91
CA LEU A 203 7.48 7.60 8.82
C LEU A 203 6.38 8.63 8.59
N ASP A 204 5.32 8.65 9.41
CA ASP A 204 4.21 9.58 9.22
C ASP A 204 3.67 10.12 10.54
N GLY A 205 4.34 9.80 11.66
CA GLY A 205 3.92 10.16 13.01
C GLY A 205 2.74 9.37 13.53
N ARG A 206 2.19 8.41 12.76
CA ARG A 206 0.94 7.68 13.06
C ARG A 206 1.22 6.30 13.65
N GLY A 207 2.17 6.25 14.56
CA GLY A 207 2.60 5.01 15.21
C GLY A 207 3.51 4.15 14.34
N ALA A 208 4.19 3.24 15.03
CA ALA A 208 5.22 2.39 14.43
C ALA A 208 4.59 1.25 13.59
N LYS A 209 5.14 1.03 12.39
CA LYS A 209 4.69 0.04 11.41
C LYS A 209 5.86 -0.90 11.07
N ALA A 210 5.61 -2.20 10.99
CA ALA A 210 6.65 -3.18 10.76
C ALA A 210 7.35 -3.02 9.41
N MET A 211 8.64 -3.31 9.38
CA MET A 211 9.38 -3.52 8.13
C MET A 211 8.97 -4.87 7.51
N PRO A 212 8.87 -5.00 6.18
CA PRO A 212 9.01 -3.98 5.15
C PRO A 212 7.71 -3.22 4.81
N THR A 213 6.61 -3.47 5.52
CA THR A 213 5.26 -2.96 5.19
C THR A 213 5.20 -1.45 4.98
N VAL A 214 5.89 -0.69 5.83
CA VAL A 214 5.92 0.78 5.71
C VAL A 214 6.54 1.26 4.39
N CYS A 215 7.52 0.55 3.85
CA CYS A 215 8.17 0.87 2.57
C CYS A 215 7.41 0.32 1.36
N ALA A 216 6.80 -0.86 1.50
CA ALA A 216 6.02 -1.51 0.44
C ALA A 216 4.84 -0.67 -0.04
N SER A 217 4.36 0.27 0.78
CA SER A 217 3.30 1.20 0.41
C SER A 217 3.67 2.07 -0.79
N CYS A 218 4.94 2.52 -0.85
CA CYS A 218 5.47 3.36 -1.93
C CYS A 218 6.27 2.56 -2.98
N HIS A 219 6.83 1.39 -2.60
CA HIS A 219 7.66 0.57 -3.49
C HIS A 219 6.93 -0.65 -4.09
N GLY A 220 5.63 -0.79 -3.84
CA GLY A 220 4.86 -1.94 -4.28
C GLY A 220 5.16 -3.21 -3.48
N GLY A 221 4.97 -4.37 -4.11
CA GLY A 221 5.11 -5.66 -3.46
C GLY A 221 3.88 -6.15 -2.67
N ARG A 222 4.05 -7.25 -1.93
CA ARG A 222 2.97 -8.04 -1.33
C ARG A 222 3.14 -8.27 0.18
N GLY A 223 2.02 -8.25 0.90
CA GLY A 223 1.92 -8.65 2.30
C GLY A 223 1.25 -10.02 2.42
N ASP A 224 2.04 -11.07 2.21
CA ASP A 224 1.60 -12.46 2.37
C ASP A 224 1.82 -12.89 3.84
N PRO A 225 1.03 -13.84 4.38
CA PRO A 225 1.15 -14.24 5.78
C PRO A 225 2.46 -14.96 6.08
N LEU A 226 2.91 -14.93 7.34
CA LEU A 226 4.06 -15.74 7.78
C LEU A 226 3.74 -17.22 7.59
N THR A 227 4.74 -18.02 7.23
CA THR A 227 4.58 -19.47 7.03
C THR A 227 4.87 -20.21 8.34
N PRO A 228 4.51 -21.50 8.46
CA PRO A 228 4.69 -22.27 9.68
C PRO A 228 6.10 -22.19 10.27
N ALA A 229 6.15 -22.32 11.58
CA ALA A 229 7.34 -22.09 12.35
C ALA A 229 8.33 -23.25 12.27
N VAL A 230 9.61 -22.93 12.08
CA VAL A 230 10.72 -23.89 12.26
C VAL A 230 11.40 -23.56 13.58
N ALA A 231 11.55 -24.56 14.46
CA ALA A 231 12.09 -24.38 15.81
C ALA A 231 11.38 -23.26 16.62
N GLY A 232 10.05 -23.14 16.47
CA GLY A 232 9.23 -22.17 17.21
C GLY A 232 9.26 -20.74 16.67
N LYS A 233 9.93 -20.47 15.54
CA LYS A 233 9.94 -19.17 14.87
C LYS A 233 9.21 -19.20 13.53
N PRO A 234 8.14 -18.40 13.33
CA PRO A 234 7.51 -18.24 12.03
C PRO A 234 8.49 -17.74 10.98
N LEU A 235 8.37 -18.22 9.75
CA LEU A 235 9.25 -17.82 8.65
C LEU A 235 8.57 -16.81 7.73
N PHE A 236 9.37 -15.92 7.13
CA PHE A 236 8.85 -14.92 6.19
C PHE A 236 8.33 -15.59 4.92
N PRO A 237 7.19 -15.18 4.34
CA PRO A 237 6.59 -15.84 3.19
C PRO A 237 7.53 -16.01 1.99
N ARG A 238 7.23 -17.03 1.20
CA ARG A 238 7.72 -17.20 -0.17
C ARG A 238 6.65 -16.72 -1.15
N LEU A 239 7.06 -16.06 -2.22
CA LEU A 239 6.14 -15.69 -3.29
C LEU A 239 5.98 -16.86 -4.27
N MET A 240 4.90 -17.62 -4.12
CA MET A 240 4.66 -18.84 -4.90
C MET A 240 4.59 -18.62 -6.42
N ASN A 241 4.24 -17.42 -6.86
CA ASN A 241 4.17 -17.08 -8.28
C ASN A 241 5.47 -16.46 -8.84
N VAL A 242 6.54 -16.35 -8.06
CA VAL A 242 7.83 -15.81 -8.50
C VAL A 242 8.87 -16.92 -8.40
N LYS A 243 9.71 -17.08 -9.41
CA LYS A 243 10.83 -18.03 -9.37
C LYS A 243 12.10 -17.31 -8.90
N SER A 244 13.04 -18.01 -8.29
CA SER A 244 14.42 -17.57 -8.15
C SER A 244 15.41 -18.65 -8.63
N ALA A 245 16.69 -18.29 -8.71
CA ALA A 245 17.74 -19.21 -9.12
C ALA A 245 18.09 -20.26 -8.05
N VAL A 246 17.82 -20.01 -6.76
CA VAL A 246 17.97 -21.04 -5.70
C VAL A 246 16.88 -22.09 -5.83
N ASP A 247 15.70 -21.65 -6.27
CA ASP A 247 14.53 -22.51 -6.45
C ASP A 247 14.68 -23.43 -7.68
N ALA A 248 15.82 -23.38 -8.40
CA ALA A 248 16.16 -24.37 -9.42
C ALA A 248 16.20 -25.81 -8.87
N VAL A 249 16.42 -25.97 -7.56
CA VAL A 249 16.45 -27.28 -6.88
C VAL A 249 15.05 -27.73 -6.43
N ALA A 250 14.12 -26.81 -6.14
CA ALA A 250 12.76 -27.10 -5.69
C ALA A 250 11.74 -26.08 -6.26
N PRO A 251 11.47 -26.10 -7.58
CA PRO A 251 10.79 -25.03 -8.30
C PRO A 251 9.32 -24.78 -7.88
N ASN A 252 8.75 -25.72 -7.12
CA ASN A 252 7.37 -25.66 -6.64
C ASN A 252 7.23 -24.85 -5.33
N GLN A 253 8.34 -24.48 -4.69
CA GLN A 253 8.36 -23.82 -3.38
C GLN A 253 8.28 -22.29 -3.45
N GLY A 254 8.17 -21.70 -4.65
CA GLY A 254 8.10 -20.25 -4.82
C GLY A 254 9.44 -19.54 -4.61
N GLY A 255 9.42 -18.20 -4.60
CA GLY A 255 10.63 -17.37 -4.53
C GLY A 255 11.42 -17.45 -3.21
N VAL A 256 12.54 -16.73 -3.15
CA VAL A 256 13.36 -16.60 -1.93
C VAL A 256 12.58 -15.87 -0.84
N ARG A 257 12.73 -16.32 0.41
CA ARG A 257 12.16 -15.61 1.57
C ARG A 257 12.73 -14.19 1.66
N GLY A 258 11.87 -13.24 1.99
CA GLY A 258 12.21 -11.82 2.09
C GLY A 258 12.01 -11.05 0.78
N ASP A 259 11.88 -11.72 -0.36
CA ASP A 259 11.43 -11.06 -1.58
C ASP A 259 9.92 -10.84 -1.52
N ILE A 260 9.51 -9.58 -1.47
CA ILE A 260 8.09 -9.18 -1.54
C ILE A 260 7.69 -8.70 -2.94
N ALA A 261 8.56 -8.86 -3.95
CA ALA A 261 8.42 -8.34 -5.31
C ALA A 261 8.21 -6.82 -5.35
N ALA A 262 8.85 -6.09 -4.43
CA ALA A 262 8.90 -4.64 -4.46
C ALA A 262 9.88 -4.16 -5.55
N GLN A 263 9.68 -2.94 -6.01
CA GLN A 263 10.45 -2.33 -7.08
C GLN A 263 10.99 -0.96 -6.68
N LEU A 264 12.08 -0.55 -7.31
CA LEU A 264 12.51 0.84 -7.28
C LEU A 264 11.59 1.66 -8.18
N HIS A 265 11.18 2.83 -7.71
CA HIS A 265 10.32 3.71 -8.49
C HIS A 265 11.13 4.81 -9.17
N PRO A 266 10.67 5.34 -10.32
CA PRO A 266 11.32 6.46 -10.97
C PRO A 266 11.27 7.70 -10.09
N MET A 267 12.37 8.44 -10.06
CA MET A 267 12.45 9.76 -9.44
C MET A 267 11.98 10.80 -10.47
N GLU A 268 10.80 11.38 -10.26
CA GLU A 268 10.22 12.38 -11.15
C GLU A 268 10.64 13.79 -10.70
N PRO A 269 11.38 14.57 -11.50
CA PRO A 269 11.77 15.92 -11.10
C PRO A 269 10.59 16.83 -10.72
N ALA A 270 9.44 16.65 -11.37
CA ALA A 270 8.19 17.35 -11.06
C ALA A 270 7.63 17.09 -9.65
N SER A 271 8.08 16.04 -8.94
CA SER A 271 7.66 15.78 -7.56
C SER A 271 8.58 16.41 -6.51
N PHE A 272 9.64 17.09 -6.93
CA PHE A 272 10.66 17.63 -6.05
C PHE A 272 10.72 19.16 -6.09
N ASP A 273 11.03 19.72 -4.92
CA ASP A 273 11.50 21.08 -4.75
C ASP A 273 13.02 21.14 -4.86
N PHE A 274 13.53 22.26 -5.37
CA PHE A 274 14.95 22.49 -5.60
C PHE A 274 15.36 23.86 -5.06
N SER A 275 16.59 23.94 -4.57
CA SER A 275 17.12 25.19 -4.06
C SER A 275 17.64 26.07 -5.19
N SER A 276 17.57 27.39 -5.01
CA SER A 276 18.23 28.35 -5.90
C SER A 276 19.75 28.45 -5.67
N LEU A 277 20.28 27.81 -4.62
CA LEU A 277 21.70 27.85 -4.31
C LEU A 277 22.55 27.15 -5.39
N PRO A 278 23.74 27.69 -5.72
CA PRO A 278 24.69 27.01 -6.60
C PRO A 278 24.97 25.59 -6.13
N GLY A 279 24.89 24.61 -7.02
CA GLY A 279 25.02 23.18 -6.67
C GLY A 279 23.70 22.44 -6.49
N PHE A 280 22.61 23.15 -6.18
CA PHE A 280 21.34 22.56 -5.74
C PHE A 280 20.12 22.96 -6.59
N THR A 281 20.38 23.66 -7.70
CA THR A 281 19.35 24.01 -8.67
C THR A 281 18.77 22.79 -9.36
N ARG A 282 17.53 22.93 -9.85
CA ARG A 282 16.84 21.88 -10.62
C ARG A 282 17.72 21.29 -11.71
N LEU A 283 18.34 22.14 -12.53
CA LEU A 283 19.24 21.72 -13.62
C LEU A 283 20.37 20.79 -13.13
N MET A 284 20.99 21.12 -12.00
CA MET A 284 22.11 20.34 -11.46
C MET A 284 21.66 19.04 -10.80
N GLN A 285 20.56 19.08 -10.05
CA GLN A 285 20.03 17.92 -9.36
C GLN A 285 19.37 16.94 -10.35
N GLU A 286 18.71 17.42 -11.39
CA GLU A 286 18.12 16.58 -12.45
C GLU A 286 19.15 15.73 -13.19
N ALA A 287 20.35 16.24 -13.43
CA ALA A 287 21.42 15.47 -14.04
C ALA A 287 21.78 14.23 -13.18
N LYS A 288 21.81 14.40 -11.86
CA LYS A 288 22.07 13.31 -10.90
C LYS A 288 20.88 12.38 -10.77
N ILE A 289 19.66 12.93 -10.64
CA ILE A 289 18.40 12.18 -10.63
C ILE A 289 18.31 11.27 -11.86
N LYS A 290 18.77 11.74 -13.01
CA LYS A 290 18.82 10.95 -14.24
C LYS A 290 19.76 9.75 -14.14
N THR A 291 20.94 9.92 -13.56
CA THR A 291 21.84 8.80 -13.27
C THR A 291 21.19 7.80 -12.31
N ILE A 292 20.51 8.29 -11.27
CA ILE A 292 19.74 7.44 -10.34
C ILE A 292 18.61 6.70 -11.09
N ASN A 293 17.89 7.36 -12.00
CA ASN A 293 16.87 6.74 -12.82
C ASN A 293 17.45 5.67 -13.77
N LYS A 294 18.70 5.78 -14.23
CA LYS A 294 19.38 4.68 -14.93
C LYS A 294 19.60 3.48 -14.01
N MET A 295 19.99 3.70 -12.75
CA MET A 295 20.10 2.63 -11.76
C MET A 295 18.73 1.96 -11.53
N VAL A 296 17.67 2.76 -11.34
CA VAL A 296 16.29 2.26 -11.24
C VAL A 296 15.93 1.41 -12.45
N LEU A 297 16.17 1.90 -13.66
CA LEU A 297 15.91 1.16 -14.90
C LEU A 297 16.60 -0.20 -14.91
N CYS A 298 17.88 -0.27 -14.52
CA CYS A 298 18.64 -1.53 -14.45
C CYS A 298 18.09 -2.55 -13.44
N SER A 299 17.36 -2.08 -12.42
CA SER A 299 16.73 -2.99 -11.44
C SER A 299 15.47 -3.68 -11.98
N LEU A 300 14.88 -3.17 -13.07
CA LEU A 300 13.60 -3.63 -13.58
C LEU A 300 13.75 -4.79 -14.56
N PRO A 301 13.00 -5.90 -14.37
CA PRO A 301 13.04 -7.02 -15.30
C PRO A 301 12.47 -6.63 -16.68
N ILE A 302 12.89 -7.34 -17.73
CA ILE A 302 12.42 -7.14 -19.11
C ILE A 302 11.94 -8.48 -19.72
N PRO A 303 10.93 -8.51 -20.61
CA PRO A 303 10.47 -9.77 -21.21
C PRO A 303 11.54 -10.47 -22.07
N VAL A 304 12.36 -9.71 -22.78
CA VAL A 304 13.42 -10.20 -23.66
C VAL A 304 14.64 -9.31 -23.48
N ALA A 305 15.83 -9.92 -23.45
CA ALA A 305 17.08 -9.16 -23.39
C ALA A 305 17.17 -8.15 -24.54
N ALA A 306 17.60 -6.93 -24.24
CA ALA A 306 17.71 -5.84 -25.20
C ALA A 306 19.03 -5.09 -25.00
N GLY A 307 19.51 -4.43 -26.04
CA GLY A 307 20.70 -3.56 -25.98
C GLY A 307 20.36 -2.14 -25.54
N GLY A 308 21.29 -1.20 -25.76
CA GLY A 308 21.06 0.22 -25.51
C GLY A 308 20.84 0.53 -24.02
N GLU A 309 19.84 1.34 -23.72
CA GLU A 309 19.47 1.71 -22.34
C GLU A 309 19.02 0.52 -21.49
N ASP A 310 18.54 -0.56 -22.12
CA ASP A 310 18.07 -1.77 -21.45
C ASP A 310 19.16 -2.82 -21.25
N ALA A 311 20.40 -2.57 -21.70
CA ALA A 311 21.48 -3.56 -21.66
C ALA A 311 21.79 -4.11 -20.25
N CYS A 312 21.49 -3.35 -19.21
CA CYS A 312 21.66 -3.77 -17.81
C CYS A 312 20.46 -4.51 -17.22
N ARG A 313 19.31 -4.56 -17.91
CA ARG A 313 18.08 -5.18 -17.40
C ARG A 313 18.11 -6.67 -17.61
N ARG A 314 17.82 -7.42 -16.54
CA ARG A 314 17.70 -8.88 -16.63
C ARG A 314 16.38 -9.30 -17.25
N THR A 315 16.37 -10.43 -17.95
CA THR A 315 15.13 -11.06 -18.37
C THR A 315 14.28 -11.44 -17.14
N ALA A 316 12.98 -11.20 -17.22
CA ALA A 316 12.02 -11.57 -16.19
C ALA A 316 12.00 -13.08 -15.99
N ILE A 317 11.82 -13.53 -14.74
CA ILE A 317 11.80 -14.95 -14.40
C ILE A 317 10.41 -15.38 -13.92
N GLY A 318 9.90 -16.45 -14.52
CA GLY A 318 8.55 -16.95 -14.23
C GLY A 318 7.50 -15.85 -14.41
N ASN A 319 6.73 -15.59 -13.35
CA ASN A 319 5.60 -14.67 -13.34
C ASN A 319 5.91 -13.31 -12.69
N GLU A 320 7.19 -12.95 -12.67
CA GLU A 320 7.65 -11.66 -12.20
C GLU A 320 6.97 -10.51 -12.95
N TYR A 321 6.60 -9.47 -12.19
CA TYR A 321 5.94 -8.30 -12.73
C TYR A 321 6.91 -7.48 -13.59
N GLN A 322 6.65 -7.44 -14.90
CA GLN A 322 7.44 -6.63 -15.84
C GLN A 322 6.97 -5.17 -15.92
N GLY A 323 5.69 -4.94 -15.60
CA GLY A 323 5.06 -3.63 -15.44
C GLY A 323 5.31 -2.62 -16.56
N THR A 324 4.96 -1.37 -16.25
CA THR A 324 5.15 -0.22 -17.14
C THR A 324 6.11 0.81 -16.55
N VAL A 325 6.81 0.47 -15.46
CA VAL A 325 7.78 1.35 -14.78
C VAL A 325 8.90 1.78 -15.72
N ALA A 326 9.48 0.81 -16.44
CA ALA A 326 10.57 1.08 -17.36
C ALA A 326 10.11 1.95 -18.54
N GLU A 327 8.91 1.68 -19.07
CA GLU A 327 8.29 2.48 -20.13
C GLU A 327 8.03 3.92 -19.66
N HIS A 328 7.37 4.09 -18.50
CA HIS A 328 7.14 5.41 -17.90
C HIS A 328 8.43 6.18 -17.66
N LEU A 329 9.47 5.52 -17.15
CA LEU A 329 10.77 6.14 -16.91
C LEU A 329 11.40 6.64 -18.22
N LYS A 330 11.35 5.84 -19.29
CA LYS A 330 11.85 6.23 -20.61
C LYS A 330 11.05 7.39 -21.19
N ASP A 331 9.74 7.30 -21.14
CA ASP A 331 8.83 8.29 -21.70
C ASP A 331 8.90 9.63 -20.98
N LEU A 332 9.14 9.63 -19.66
CA LEU A 332 9.44 10.85 -18.90
C LEU A 332 10.56 11.66 -19.56
N TYR A 333 11.53 11.01 -20.20
CA TYR A 333 12.64 11.68 -20.87
C TYR A 333 12.44 11.86 -22.38
N GLY A 334 11.36 11.34 -22.97
CA GLY A 334 11.08 11.41 -24.41
C GLY A 334 11.02 10.06 -25.14
N GLY A 335 11.08 8.93 -24.42
CA GLY A 335 10.80 7.59 -24.96
C GLY A 335 12.04 6.70 -25.14
N VAL A 336 11.94 5.77 -26.09
CA VAL A 336 12.95 4.73 -26.36
C VAL A 336 14.35 5.32 -26.57
N GLY A 337 15.37 4.68 -26.02
CA GLY A 337 16.76 5.16 -26.09
C GLY A 337 17.16 6.08 -24.94
N LEU A 338 16.24 6.42 -24.03
CA LEU A 338 16.45 7.39 -22.94
C LEU A 338 16.34 6.69 -21.57
N PRO A 339 16.83 7.28 -20.46
CA PRO A 339 17.45 8.60 -20.30
C PRO A 339 18.85 8.74 -20.92
N GLN A 340 19.12 9.89 -21.56
CA GLN A 340 20.45 10.26 -22.07
C GLN A 340 21.00 11.50 -21.36
N ALA A 341 22.32 11.69 -21.34
CA ALA A 341 22.96 12.74 -20.56
C ALA A 341 22.37 14.15 -20.79
N ASN A 342 21.94 14.44 -22.02
CA ASN A 342 21.44 15.75 -22.47
C ASN A 342 19.90 15.88 -22.55
N THR A 343 19.11 14.87 -22.15
CA THR A 343 17.63 14.98 -22.21
C THR A 343 17.02 15.57 -20.94
N ALA A 344 15.98 16.40 -21.07
CA ALA A 344 15.23 16.90 -19.92
C ALA A 344 14.03 15.99 -19.62
N ALA A 345 13.53 16.02 -18.38
CA ALA A 345 12.27 15.37 -18.05
C ALA A 345 11.07 16.20 -18.57
N THR A 346 10.00 15.53 -18.95
CA THR A 346 8.73 16.12 -19.38
C THR A 346 7.71 16.01 -18.25
N ASP A 347 7.55 17.10 -17.49
CA ASP A 347 6.68 17.13 -16.31
C ASP A 347 5.19 16.88 -16.62
N THR A 348 4.77 17.10 -17.87
CA THR A 348 3.39 16.99 -18.35
C THR A 348 3.17 15.83 -19.34
N TYR A 349 4.04 14.83 -19.31
CA TYR A 349 3.91 13.64 -20.15
C TYR A 349 2.56 12.93 -19.92
N VAL A 350 1.90 12.50 -21.00
CA VAL A 350 0.69 11.67 -20.98
C VAL A 350 0.93 10.39 -21.76
N PRO A 351 0.77 9.20 -21.15
CA PRO A 351 0.89 7.93 -21.85
C PRO A 351 -0.13 7.75 -22.97
N ALA A 352 0.25 7.01 -24.01
CA ALA A 352 -0.62 6.73 -25.14
C ALA A 352 -1.97 6.12 -24.70
N GLY A 353 -1.94 5.21 -23.71
CA GLY A 353 -3.15 4.61 -23.11
C GLY A 353 -4.08 5.58 -22.37
N TRP A 354 -3.66 6.83 -22.19
CA TRP A 354 -4.39 7.90 -21.52
C TRP A 354 -4.73 9.09 -22.43
N ALA A 355 -4.33 9.08 -23.70
CA ALA A 355 -4.50 10.22 -24.60
C ALA A 355 -5.96 10.70 -24.74
N GLY A 356 -6.94 9.80 -24.60
CA GLY A 356 -8.37 10.15 -24.59
C GLY A 356 -8.90 10.72 -23.27
N GLN A 357 -8.08 10.70 -22.20
CA GLN A 357 -8.44 11.10 -20.84
C GLN A 357 -7.30 11.89 -20.16
N SER A 358 -6.55 12.68 -20.95
CA SER A 358 -5.35 13.40 -20.50
C SER A 358 -5.57 14.30 -19.30
N ALA A 359 -6.74 14.96 -19.20
CA ALA A 359 -7.07 15.82 -18.07
C ALA A 359 -7.25 15.03 -16.76
N LEU A 360 -7.93 13.88 -16.80
CA LEU A 360 -8.05 12.98 -15.64
C LEU A 360 -6.67 12.42 -15.25
N TYR A 361 -5.84 12.09 -16.25
CA TYR A 361 -4.49 11.61 -16.01
C TYR A 361 -3.62 12.66 -15.30
N LEU A 362 -3.40 13.82 -15.93
CA LEU A 362 -2.46 14.84 -15.44
C LEU A 362 -2.87 15.41 -14.08
N ASN A 363 -4.16 15.61 -13.88
CA ASN A 363 -4.67 16.25 -12.68
C ASN A 363 -4.90 15.27 -11.53
N THR A 364 -5.24 14.00 -11.80
CA THR A 364 -5.59 13.05 -10.74
C THR A 364 -4.66 11.84 -10.71
N GLN A 365 -4.65 11.02 -11.77
CA GLN A 365 -3.95 9.72 -11.73
C GLN A 365 -2.44 9.91 -11.53
N ALA A 366 -1.83 10.85 -12.25
CA ALA A 366 -0.42 11.19 -12.19
C ALA A 366 0.00 11.72 -10.79
N GLN A 367 -0.89 12.48 -10.16
CA GLN A 367 -0.61 13.16 -8.90
C GLN A 367 -0.81 12.25 -7.69
N ALA A 368 -1.81 11.35 -7.74
CA ALA A 368 -2.29 10.64 -6.57
C ALA A 368 -2.21 9.11 -6.65
N CYS A 369 -2.10 8.52 -7.85
CA CYS A 369 -2.21 7.07 -8.02
C CYS A 369 -0.94 6.44 -8.60
N ARG A 370 -0.38 7.03 -9.67
CA ARG A 370 0.63 6.38 -10.53
C ARG A 370 1.82 5.84 -9.77
N VAL A 371 2.43 6.64 -8.90
CA VAL A 371 3.73 6.31 -8.29
C VAL A 371 3.68 4.98 -7.53
N CYS A 372 2.59 4.71 -6.80
CA CYS A 372 2.42 3.46 -6.07
C CYS A 372 1.81 2.36 -6.93
N HIS A 373 0.88 2.71 -7.82
CA HIS A 373 0.15 1.74 -8.63
C HIS A 373 1.03 1.10 -9.71
N LEU A 374 1.91 1.86 -10.38
CA LEU A 374 2.70 1.32 -11.49
C LEU A 374 3.70 0.24 -11.05
N LEU A 375 4.06 0.20 -9.76
CA LEU A 375 4.93 -0.79 -9.12
C LEU A 375 4.18 -2.04 -8.62
N ARG A 376 2.85 -2.09 -8.81
CA ARG A 376 2.00 -3.17 -8.33
C ARG A 376 1.46 -3.97 -9.50
N GLY A 377 1.54 -5.29 -9.37
CA GLY A 377 1.03 -6.23 -10.36
C GLY A 377 1.75 -7.57 -10.26
N ASN A 378 1.46 -8.45 -11.21
CA ASN A 378 2.23 -9.66 -11.50
C ASN A 378 2.14 -9.95 -13.00
N GLY A 379 2.92 -10.91 -13.50
CA GLY A 379 2.87 -11.29 -14.91
C GLY A 379 1.47 -11.70 -15.41
N ASN A 380 0.61 -12.24 -14.53
CA ASN A 380 -0.76 -12.65 -14.89
C ASN A 380 -1.80 -11.53 -14.76
N GLN A 381 -1.47 -10.43 -14.09
CA GLN A 381 -2.42 -9.37 -13.77
C GLN A 381 -1.67 -8.05 -13.54
N SER A 382 -1.76 -7.16 -14.51
CA SER A 382 -1.13 -5.83 -14.49
C SER A 382 -2.14 -4.67 -14.45
N ASP A 383 -3.44 -4.91 -14.42
CA ASP A 383 -4.45 -3.85 -14.54
C ASP A 383 -4.43 -2.86 -13.38
N ILE A 384 -3.92 -3.27 -12.22
CA ILE A 384 -3.75 -2.38 -11.07
C ILE A 384 -2.68 -1.30 -11.29
N ASP A 385 -1.87 -1.40 -12.35
CA ASP A 385 -0.87 -0.40 -12.72
C ASP A 385 -1.47 0.90 -13.27
N PHE A 386 -2.71 0.83 -13.75
CA PHE A 386 -3.43 1.92 -14.41
C PHE A 386 -2.64 2.57 -15.56
N ALA A 387 -1.84 1.79 -16.29
CA ALA A 387 -1.05 2.28 -17.43
C ALA A 387 -1.93 2.78 -18.59
N SER A 388 -3.19 2.35 -18.65
CA SER A 388 -4.19 2.85 -19.59
C SER A 388 -5.48 3.24 -18.87
N PHE A 389 -6.28 4.09 -19.51
CA PHE A 389 -7.59 4.44 -19.01
C PHE A 389 -8.51 3.22 -18.90
N ALA A 390 -8.43 2.25 -19.82
CA ALA A 390 -9.24 1.03 -19.76
C ALA A 390 -8.98 0.22 -18.48
N LYS A 391 -7.71 0.10 -18.08
CA LYS A 391 -7.31 -0.54 -16.83
C LYS A 391 -7.83 0.21 -15.60
N PHE A 392 -7.71 1.54 -15.61
CA PHE A 392 -8.28 2.40 -14.57
C PHE A 392 -9.80 2.27 -14.47
N ASP A 393 -10.50 2.23 -15.61
CA ASP A 393 -11.96 2.11 -15.68
C ASP A 393 -12.47 0.79 -15.11
N GLY A 394 -11.76 -0.30 -15.39
CA GLY A 394 -12.01 -1.62 -14.80
C GLY A 394 -11.94 -1.64 -13.26
N TYR A 395 -11.29 -0.65 -12.64
CA TYR A 395 -11.18 -0.49 -11.20
C TYR A 395 -12.11 0.58 -10.62
N SER A 396 -12.98 1.20 -11.41
CA SER A 396 -13.84 2.33 -10.97
C SER A 396 -14.62 2.08 -9.67
N ALA A 397 -15.22 0.90 -9.51
CA ALA A 397 -15.93 0.53 -8.28
C ALA A 397 -15.00 0.48 -7.05
N ARG A 398 -13.77 -0.02 -7.24
CA ARG A 398 -12.75 -0.06 -6.17
C ARG A 398 -12.18 1.31 -5.86
N ILE A 399 -11.99 2.14 -6.88
CA ILE A 399 -11.53 3.51 -6.72
C ILE A 399 -12.55 4.29 -5.88
N LYS A 400 -13.84 4.17 -6.21
CA LYS A 400 -14.94 4.71 -5.39
C LYS A 400 -14.86 4.19 -3.95
N ALA A 401 -14.80 2.87 -3.75
CA ALA A 401 -14.78 2.28 -2.42
C ALA A 401 -13.57 2.71 -1.57
N HIS A 402 -12.36 2.75 -2.15
CA HIS A 402 -11.14 3.01 -1.38
C HIS A 402 -10.85 4.49 -1.18
N VAL A 403 -11.06 5.32 -2.22
CA VAL A 403 -10.71 6.75 -2.16
C VAL A 403 -11.85 7.56 -1.53
N LEU A 404 -13.10 7.30 -1.91
CA LEU A 404 -14.24 8.14 -1.53
C LEU A 404 -14.96 7.60 -0.28
N ASP A 405 -15.22 6.29 -0.21
CA ASP A 405 -15.98 5.73 0.91
C ASP A 405 -15.10 5.48 2.13
N ARG A 406 -13.96 4.81 1.94
CA ARG A 406 -13.07 4.36 3.04
C ARG A 406 -12.03 5.39 3.44
N GLY A 407 -11.67 6.31 2.55
CA GLY A 407 -10.56 7.23 2.76
C GLY A 407 -9.23 6.53 3.03
N ASN A 408 -9.07 5.29 2.54
CA ASN A 408 -7.87 4.48 2.74
C ASN A 408 -6.96 4.39 1.51
N MET A 409 -7.23 5.24 0.52
CA MET A 409 -6.37 5.50 -0.63
C MET A 409 -6.41 6.99 -0.97
N PRO A 410 -5.30 7.58 -1.43
CA PRO A 410 -3.94 7.02 -1.48
C PRO A 410 -3.38 6.62 -0.11
N LEU A 411 -2.52 5.59 -0.05
CA LEU A 411 -1.98 5.04 1.21
C LEU A 411 -0.93 5.91 1.89
N ALA A 412 -0.35 6.89 1.17
CA ALA A 412 0.53 7.89 1.75
C ALA A 412 -0.30 9.11 2.17
N LYS A 413 -0.18 9.50 3.44
CA LYS A 413 -1.03 10.55 4.01
C LYS A 413 -0.87 11.91 3.32
N LEU A 414 0.35 12.30 2.96
CA LEU A 414 0.58 13.56 2.27
C LEU A 414 -0.12 13.58 0.90
N ILE A 415 0.00 12.49 0.13
CA ILE A 415 -0.71 12.35 -1.15
C ILE A 415 -2.22 12.40 -0.95
N TYR A 416 -2.73 11.72 0.07
CA TYR A 416 -4.15 11.76 0.43
C TYR A 416 -4.63 13.19 0.73
N ASP A 417 -3.89 13.93 1.55
CA ASP A 417 -4.24 15.31 1.88
C ASP A 417 -4.16 16.22 0.66
N ASN A 418 -3.09 16.11 -0.14
CA ASN A 418 -2.91 16.88 -1.37
C ASN A 418 -4.02 16.59 -2.40
N TYR A 419 -4.46 15.33 -2.49
CA TYR A 419 -5.58 14.95 -3.35
C TYR A 419 -6.85 15.71 -2.99
N TRP A 420 -7.15 15.84 -1.69
CA TRP A 420 -8.35 16.54 -1.19
C TRP A 420 -8.16 18.05 -1.03
N ALA A 421 -6.93 18.56 -1.04
CA ALA A 421 -6.62 19.97 -0.85
C ALA A 421 -7.03 20.88 -2.02
N SER A 422 -7.12 20.34 -3.25
CA SER A 422 -7.49 21.12 -4.44
C SER A 422 -8.58 20.45 -5.27
N SER A 423 -9.61 21.22 -5.61
CA SER A 423 -10.67 20.78 -6.51
C SER A 423 -10.15 20.44 -7.91
N SER A 424 -9.03 21.03 -8.34
CA SER A 424 -8.38 20.66 -9.60
C SER A 424 -7.92 19.20 -9.61
N THR A 425 -7.58 18.64 -8.44
CA THR A 425 -7.06 17.28 -8.30
C THR A 425 -8.18 16.26 -8.12
N TYR A 426 -9.18 16.52 -7.27
CA TYR A 426 -10.24 15.54 -6.99
C TYR A 426 -11.46 15.63 -7.92
N SER A 427 -11.80 16.82 -8.46
CA SER A 427 -13.01 16.97 -9.28
C SER A 427 -12.99 16.16 -10.57
N PRO A 428 -11.86 16.03 -11.31
CA PRO A 428 -11.84 15.21 -12.53
C PRO A 428 -12.25 13.76 -12.29
N MET A 429 -11.74 13.14 -11.22
CA MET A 429 -12.15 11.78 -10.84
C MET A 429 -13.60 11.74 -10.37
N GLY A 430 -14.05 12.76 -9.62
CA GLY A 430 -15.43 12.85 -9.17
C GLY A 430 -16.43 12.96 -10.33
N THR A 431 -16.14 13.75 -11.36
CA THR A 431 -16.92 13.85 -12.59
C THR A 431 -16.94 12.53 -13.35
N TYR A 432 -15.78 11.88 -13.50
CA TYR A 432 -15.68 10.58 -14.14
C TYR A 432 -16.55 9.52 -13.43
N LEU A 433 -16.44 9.41 -12.09
CA LEU A 433 -17.22 8.45 -11.31
C LEU A 433 -18.72 8.77 -11.32
N ALA A 434 -19.11 10.05 -11.31
CA ALA A 434 -20.50 10.45 -11.45
C ALA A 434 -21.08 10.04 -12.81
N GLY A 435 -20.28 10.17 -13.88
CA GLY A 435 -20.63 9.68 -15.22
C GLY A 435 -20.82 8.16 -15.30
N LYS A 436 -20.27 7.40 -14.35
CA LYS A 436 -20.49 5.94 -14.20
C LYS A 436 -21.71 5.60 -13.33
N GLY A 437 -22.42 6.60 -12.81
CA GLY A 437 -23.60 6.43 -11.95
C GLY A 437 -23.29 6.26 -10.46
N TYR A 438 -22.05 6.51 -10.01
CA TYR A 438 -21.74 6.51 -8.59
C TYR A 438 -22.19 7.81 -7.90
N ALA A 439 -22.60 7.70 -6.65
CA ALA A 439 -22.93 8.85 -5.78
C ALA A 439 -21.75 9.25 -4.89
N ASN A 440 -21.83 10.44 -4.28
CA ASN A 440 -20.83 11.00 -3.35
C ASN A 440 -19.41 11.09 -3.95
N THR A 441 -19.30 11.55 -5.19
CA THR A 441 -18.06 11.41 -5.96
C THR A 441 -17.03 12.52 -5.77
N THR A 442 -17.43 13.64 -5.13
CA THR A 442 -16.58 14.82 -4.93
C THR A 442 -16.44 15.21 -3.46
N THR A 443 -16.76 14.31 -2.54
CA THR A 443 -16.71 14.56 -1.10
C THR A 443 -15.64 13.69 -0.48
N GLN A 444 -14.81 14.28 0.38
CA GLN A 444 -13.81 13.55 1.15
C GLN A 444 -14.49 12.54 2.08
N ALA A 445 -13.85 11.37 2.25
CA ALA A 445 -14.29 10.35 3.18
C ALA A 445 -14.43 10.92 4.61
N GLY A 446 -15.45 10.50 5.35
CA GLY A 446 -15.76 11.06 6.66
C GLY A 446 -17.24 11.00 7.06
N ALA A 447 -18.12 10.85 6.07
CA ALA A 447 -19.54 10.58 6.25
C ALA A 447 -19.78 9.10 6.60
N PRO A 448 -20.83 8.78 7.39
CA PRO A 448 -21.16 7.40 7.72
C PRO A 448 -21.48 6.59 6.47
N VAL A 449 -20.88 5.41 6.36
CA VAL A 449 -21.14 4.44 5.28
C VAL A 449 -21.62 3.15 5.91
N ALA A 450 -22.90 2.82 5.69
CA ALA A 450 -23.45 1.54 6.08
C ALA A 450 -22.88 0.42 5.22
N ASP A 451 -22.39 -0.63 5.88
CA ASP A 451 -21.95 -1.88 5.26
C ASP A 451 -22.35 -3.05 6.17
N PRO A 452 -23.47 -3.74 5.84
CA PRO A 452 -23.92 -4.93 6.56
C PRO A 452 -23.18 -6.23 6.13
N GLY A 453 -22.17 -6.11 5.26
CA GLY A 453 -21.52 -7.22 4.57
C GLY A 453 -22.34 -7.77 3.40
N PRO A 454 -21.81 -8.80 2.70
CA PRO A 454 -22.47 -9.38 1.54
C PRO A 454 -23.75 -10.14 1.90
N ASP A 455 -24.66 -10.21 0.93
CA ASP A 455 -25.84 -11.08 0.93
C ASP A 455 -25.44 -12.52 1.23
N ARG A 456 -26.26 -13.27 1.97
CA ARG A 456 -25.88 -14.61 2.44
C ARG A 456 -27.07 -15.54 2.69
N VAL A 457 -26.78 -16.84 2.64
CA VAL A 457 -27.68 -17.90 3.09
C VAL A 457 -27.31 -18.34 4.51
N VAL A 458 -28.32 -18.56 5.36
CA VAL A 458 -28.17 -19.01 6.75
C VAL A 458 -29.05 -20.23 7.00
N LYS A 459 -28.58 -21.15 7.85
CA LYS A 459 -29.32 -22.36 8.20
C LYS A 459 -30.23 -22.19 9.41
N ALA A 460 -29.83 -21.36 10.36
CA ALA A 460 -30.60 -21.13 11.58
C ALA A 460 -31.69 -20.08 11.35
N LEU A 461 -32.83 -20.27 12.01
CA LEU A 461 -33.90 -19.26 12.05
C LEU A 461 -33.48 -18.00 12.80
N SER A 462 -32.43 -18.06 13.63
CA SER A 462 -31.86 -16.91 14.32
C SER A 462 -30.38 -16.78 13.98
N THR A 463 -29.96 -15.58 13.57
CA THR A 463 -28.56 -15.26 13.24
C THR A 463 -28.20 -13.87 13.71
N THR A 464 -26.96 -13.71 14.19
CA THR A 464 -26.39 -12.40 14.47
C THR A 464 -25.96 -11.73 13.17
N LEU A 465 -26.30 -10.45 12.99
CA LEU A 465 -25.79 -9.63 11.89
C LEU A 465 -24.61 -8.80 12.38
N SER A 466 -23.89 -8.16 11.46
CA SER A 466 -22.76 -7.32 11.81
C SER A 466 -22.72 -6.07 10.92
N ALA A 467 -22.58 -4.92 11.56
CA ALA A 467 -22.24 -3.64 10.93
C ALA A 467 -20.75 -3.31 11.09
N ALA A 468 -19.89 -4.27 11.48
CA ALA A 468 -18.48 -4.02 11.77
C ALA A 468 -17.65 -3.53 10.56
N MET A 469 -18.20 -3.68 9.35
CA MET A 469 -17.63 -3.16 8.11
C MET A 469 -18.05 -1.71 7.82
N SER A 470 -19.05 -1.19 8.55
CA SER A 470 -19.53 0.18 8.38
C SER A 470 -18.47 1.19 8.80
N LEU A 471 -18.38 2.29 8.08
CA LEU A 471 -17.31 3.28 8.22
C LEU A 471 -17.88 4.54 8.84
N TYR A 472 -17.04 5.25 9.60
CA TYR A 472 -17.38 6.56 10.18
C TYR A 472 -18.72 6.57 10.94
N SER A 473 -19.09 5.47 11.60
CA SER A 473 -20.40 5.29 12.21
C SER A 473 -20.30 5.24 13.73
N ASP A 474 -21.12 6.02 14.43
CA ASP A 474 -21.27 5.99 15.90
C ASP A 474 -22.60 5.37 16.36
N SER A 475 -23.55 5.22 15.44
CA SER A 475 -24.89 4.72 15.71
C SER A 475 -25.44 3.91 14.53
N TYR A 476 -26.30 2.94 14.83
CA TYR A 476 -26.80 1.95 13.88
C TYR A 476 -28.32 1.88 13.94
N GLN A 477 -28.96 1.64 12.80
CA GLN A 477 -30.38 1.41 12.70
C GLN A 477 -30.63 0.29 11.71
N TRP A 478 -31.13 -0.83 12.21
CA TRP A 478 -31.54 -1.98 11.43
C TRP A 478 -33.06 -2.02 11.31
N SER A 479 -33.56 -2.35 10.13
CA SER A 479 -34.98 -2.53 9.88
C SER A 479 -35.22 -3.71 8.93
N ILE A 480 -36.44 -4.24 8.91
CA ILE A 480 -36.85 -5.20 7.88
C ILE A 480 -37.66 -4.42 6.86
N SER A 481 -37.29 -4.55 5.58
CA SER A 481 -37.97 -3.84 4.51
C SER A 481 -39.46 -4.24 4.47
N PRO A 482 -40.39 -3.28 4.35
CA PRO A 482 -41.81 -3.61 4.16
C PRO A 482 -42.06 -4.35 2.83
N SER A 483 -41.14 -4.23 1.88
CA SER A 483 -41.15 -4.95 0.60
C SER A 483 -40.39 -6.29 0.66
N SER A 484 -40.00 -6.75 1.85
CA SER A 484 -39.34 -8.04 2.04
C SER A 484 -40.20 -9.18 1.46
N PRO A 485 -39.65 -10.08 0.62
CA PRO A 485 -40.41 -11.17 0.01
C PRO A 485 -41.06 -12.10 1.02
N THR A 486 -40.42 -12.28 2.17
CA THR A 486 -40.96 -13.04 3.29
C THR A 486 -41.23 -12.10 4.48
N VAL A 487 -42.43 -12.21 5.04
CA VAL A 487 -42.93 -11.40 6.17
C VAL A 487 -42.74 -12.13 7.51
N GLY A 488 -42.87 -11.38 8.62
CA GLY A 488 -42.94 -11.95 9.97
C GLY A 488 -41.60 -12.14 10.70
N ALA A 489 -40.47 -11.79 10.09
CA ALA A 489 -39.19 -11.75 10.80
C ALA A 489 -39.12 -10.59 11.80
N SER A 490 -38.23 -10.70 12.77
CA SER A 490 -37.99 -9.68 13.80
C SER A 490 -36.48 -9.41 13.98
N LEU A 491 -36.18 -8.23 14.54
CA LEU A 491 -34.84 -7.82 14.94
C LEU A 491 -34.84 -7.51 16.43
N SER A 492 -33.90 -8.06 17.18
CA SER A 492 -33.56 -7.60 18.53
C SER A 492 -32.24 -6.84 18.50
N ASN A 493 -32.07 -5.88 19.42
CA ASN A 493 -30.91 -4.99 19.48
C ASN A 493 -30.64 -4.27 18.14
N ALA A 494 -31.72 -3.88 17.45
CA ALA A 494 -31.71 -3.29 16.11
C ALA A 494 -30.98 -1.92 16.02
N ASN A 495 -30.55 -1.37 17.14
CA ASN A 495 -29.76 -0.13 17.21
C ASN A 495 -28.27 -0.37 17.52
N THR A 496 -27.82 -1.63 17.50
CA THR A 496 -26.43 -2.01 17.80
C THR A 496 -25.67 -2.41 16.54
N ALA A 497 -24.34 -2.50 16.66
CA ALA A 497 -23.50 -3.02 15.59
C ALA A 497 -23.75 -4.52 15.31
N THR A 498 -24.36 -5.25 16.24
CA THR A 498 -24.56 -6.71 16.15
C THR A 498 -25.98 -7.10 16.59
N PRO A 499 -27.01 -6.75 15.80
CA PRO A 499 -28.38 -7.15 16.11
C PRO A 499 -28.58 -8.65 15.85
N THR A 500 -29.66 -9.21 16.40
CA THR A 500 -30.07 -10.58 16.08
C THR A 500 -31.29 -10.54 15.18
N PHE A 501 -31.19 -11.14 14.00
CA PHE A 501 -32.29 -11.38 13.09
C PHE A 501 -32.94 -12.72 13.40
N THR A 502 -34.27 -12.76 13.51
CA THR A 502 -35.04 -13.98 13.75
C THR A 502 -36.16 -14.12 12.71
N ALA A 503 -36.10 -15.18 11.91
CA ALA A 503 -37.12 -15.58 10.96
C ALA A 503 -38.10 -16.59 11.57
N LEU A 504 -39.33 -16.64 11.03
CA LEU A 504 -40.35 -17.63 11.42
C LEU A 504 -40.30 -18.92 10.57
N GLY A 505 -39.50 -18.94 9.52
CA GLY A 505 -39.36 -20.08 8.63
C GLY A 505 -38.33 -19.81 7.53
N ASN A 506 -38.26 -20.74 6.57
CA ASN A 506 -37.44 -20.55 5.38
C ASN A 506 -38.02 -19.42 4.52
N GLY A 507 -37.14 -18.67 3.85
CA GLY A 507 -37.57 -17.56 3.02
C GLY A 507 -36.45 -16.60 2.65
N THR A 508 -36.80 -15.58 1.87
CA THR A 508 -35.89 -14.49 1.52
C THR A 508 -36.33 -13.22 2.24
N TYR A 509 -35.42 -12.68 3.03
CA TYR A 509 -35.66 -11.51 3.87
C TYR A 509 -34.75 -10.37 3.44
N TRP A 510 -35.32 -9.17 3.37
CA TRP A 510 -34.57 -7.94 3.09
C TRP A 510 -34.41 -7.15 4.37
N VAL A 511 -33.19 -7.19 4.91
CA VAL A 511 -32.82 -6.41 6.09
C VAL A 511 -32.10 -5.16 5.62
N MET A 512 -32.42 -4.01 6.21
CA MET A 512 -31.82 -2.73 5.86
C MET A 512 -30.93 -2.26 7.00
N LEU A 513 -29.77 -1.70 6.65
CA LEU A 513 -28.89 -1.00 7.58
C LEU A 513 -28.79 0.46 7.17
N ARG A 514 -29.02 1.35 8.13
CA ARG A 514 -28.61 2.75 8.10
C ARG A 514 -27.66 3.01 9.25
N THR A 515 -26.64 3.83 9.02
CA THR A 515 -25.69 4.24 10.05
C THR A 515 -25.64 5.75 10.14
N SER A 516 -25.17 6.27 11.27
CA SER A 516 -25.04 7.70 11.50
C SER A 516 -23.73 8.07 12.17
N LYS A 517 -23.39 9.35 11.99
CA LYS A 517 -22.32 10.05 12.68
C LYS A 517 -22.87 11.39 13.14
N GLY A 518 -23.13 11.53 14.44
CA GLY A 518 -23.92 12.64 14.95
C GLY A 518 -25.27 12.74 14.22
N SER A 519 -25.56 13.90 13.63
CA SER A 519 -26.80 14.13 12.87
C SER A 519 -26.77 13.66 11.42
N THR A 520 -25.61 13.28 10.88
CA THR A 520 -25.49 12.83 9.48
C THR A 520 -25.85 11.36 9.38
N GLN A 521 -26.64 10.98 8.37
CA GLN A 521 -27.05 9.60 8.11
C GLN A 521 -26.48 9.09 6.79
N SER A 522 -26.15 7.80 6.74
CA SER A 522 -25.80 7.11 5.50
C SER A 522 -27.05 6.91 4.63
N ALA A 523 -26.84 6.61 3.35
CA ALA A 523 -27.87 5.92 2.58
C ALA A 523 -28.20 4.57 3.25
N GLU A 524 -29.43 4.11 3.08
CA GLU A 524 -29.85 2.81 3.59
C GLU A 524 -29.35 1.70 2.65
N VAL A 525 -28.72 0.67 3.21
CA VAL A 525 -28.13 -0.45 2.46
C VAL A 525 -28.91 -1.72 2.75
N LYS A 526 -29.32 -2.41 1.67
CA LYS A 526 -30.04 -3.68 1.74
C LYS A 526 -29.07 -4.84 1.88
N LEU A 527 -29.33 -5.70 2.86
CA LEU A 527 -28.78 -7.04 3.03
C LEU A 527 -29.87 -8.07 2.70
N VAL A 528 -29.59 -8.97 1.75
CA VAL A 528 -30.46 -10.11 1.46
C VAL A 528 -30.01 -11.30 2.31
N ILE A 529 -30.93 -11.80 3.13
CA ILE A 529 -30.75 -13.01 3.94
C ILE A 529 -31.70 -14.08 3.42
N VAL A 530 -31.13 -15.18 2.95
CA VAL A 530 -31.92 -16.38 2.63
C VAL A 530 -31.83 -17.34 3.80
N VAL A 531 -32.96 -17.64 4.43
CA VAL A 531 -33.06 -18.63 5.51
C VAL A 531 -33.45 -19.96 4.89
N ASP A 532 -32.58 -20.95 5.04
CA ASP A 532 -32.81 -22.31 4.58
C ASP A 532 -32.37 -23.32 5.64
N THR A 533 -33.33 -23.77 6.46
CA THR A 533 -33.10 -24.82 7.47
C THR A 533 -32.67 -26.16 6.86
N GLY A 534 -32.92 -26.36 5.56
CA GLY A 534 -32.49 -27.53 4.78
C GLY A 534 -31.09 -27.41 4.18
N LEU A 535 -30.35 -26.31 4.44
CA LEU A 535 -29.02 -26.08 3.88
C LEU A 535 -28.09 -27.29 4.10
N ALA A 536 -27.44 -27.74 3.03
CA ALA A 536 -26.65 -28.97 3.00
C ALA A 536 -25.47 -28.99 3.98
N TYR A 537 -24.96 -27.82 4.37
CA TYR A 537 -23.88 -27.65 5.33
C TYR A 537 -24.33 -26.80 6.51
N THR A 538 -23.64 -26.93 7.64
CA THR A 538 -23.85 -26.09 8.83
C THR A 538 -22.77 -25.02 8.86
N PRO A 539 -23.10 -23.72 8.66
CA PRO A 539 -22.10 -22.65 8.57
C PRO A 539 -21.05 -22.66 9.69
N SER A 540 -21.47 -22.76 10.96
CA SER A 540 -20.57 -22.74 12.12
C SER A 540 -19.66 -23.98 12.23
N ALA A 541 -19.98 -25.04 11.51
CA ALA A 541 -19.18 -26.27 11.45
C ALA A 541 -18.16 -26.27 10.31
N LEU A 542 -18.21 -25.29 9.40
CA LEU A 542 -17.26 -25.21 8.28
C LEU A 542 -15.82 -25.05 8.80
N ARG A 543 -14.90 -25.79 8.20
CA ARG A 543 -13.45 -25.78 8.47
C ARG A 543 -12.66 -25.65 7.17
N PHE A 544 -11.35 -25.45 7.28
CA PHE A 544 -10.49 -25.37 6.10
C PHE A 544 -10.55 -26.64 5.26
N SER A 545 -10.74 -27.82 5.87
CA SER A 545 -10.92 -29.09 5.16
C SER A 545 -12.11 -29.08 4.17
N ASP A 546 -13.22 -28.43 4.51
CA ASP A 546 -14.38 -28.29 3.62
C ASP A 546 -14.04 -27.40 2.42
N ILE A 547 -13.34 -26.30 2.68
CA ILE A 547 -12.90 -25.34 1.65
C ILE A 547 -11.86 -25.97 0.73
N LYS A 548 -10.89 -26.68 1.31
CA LYS A 548 -9.88 -27.47 0.60
C LYS A 548 -10.53 -28.48 -0.34
N THR A 549 -11.59 -29.17 0.11
CA THR A 549 -12.34 -30.13 -0.72
C THR A 549 -12.94 -29.46 -1.97
N ILE A 550 -13.49 -28.24 -1.84
CA ILE A 550 -14.02 -27.50 -2.99
C ILE A 550 -12.90 -27.09 -3.95
N LEU A 551 -11.79 -26.56 -3.40
CA LEU A 551 -10.62 -26.13 -4.18
C LEU A 551 -9.97 -27.29 -4.96
N GLN A 552 -9.90 -28.47 -4.35
CA GLN A 552 -9.29 -29.66 -4.93
C GLN A 552 -10.25 -30.48 -5.81
N GLY A 553 -11.56 -30.36 -5.60
CA GLY A 553 -12.59 -31.13 -6.30
C GLY A 553 -13.41 -30.30 -7.29
N ALA A 554 -14.62 -29.93 -6.88
CA ALA A 554 -15.70 -29.43 -7.76
C ALA A 554 -15.39 -28.12 -8.51
N GLY A 555 -14.42 -27.33 -8.05
CA GLY A 555 -14.11 -26.01 -8.60
C GLY A 555 -13.19 -25.99 -9.83
N THR A 556 -12.71 -27.13 -10.35
CA THR A 556 -11.68 -27.21 -11.41
C THR A 556 -10.39 -26.40 -11.12
N CYS A 557 -10.24 -25.89 -9.90
CA CYS A 557 -9.22 -24.91 -9.58
C CYS A 557 -7.82 -25.52 -9.67
N THR A 558 -7.67 -26.80 -9.32
CA THR A 558 -6.44 -27.59 -9.48
C THR A 558 -6.02 -27.78 -10.94
N GLY A 559 -6.86 -27.46 -11.93
CA GLY A 559 -6.44 -27.41 -13.33
C GLY A 559 -5.40 -26.31 -13.61
N CYS A 560 -5.43 -25.22 -12.83
CA CYS A 560 -4.48 -24.11 -12.94
C CYS A 560 -3.64 -23.91 -11.65
N HIS A 561 -4.22 -24.21 -10.48
CA HIS A 561 -3.61 -24.11 -9.15
C HIS A 561 -2.96 -25.42 -8.71
N THR A 562 -2.05 -25.91 -9.54
CA THR A 562 -1.27 -27.13 -9.28
C THR A 562 0.22 -26.86 -9.46
N THR A 563 1.06 -27.51 -8.65
CA THR A 563 2.52 -27.42 -8.75
C THR A 563 3.06 -27.93 -10.11
N SER A 564 2.25 -28.65 -10.87
CA SER A 564 2.56 -29.07 -12.24
C SER A 564 2.29 -27.99 -13.31
N ALA A 565 1.72 -26.84 -12.93
CA ALA A 565 1.46 -25.75 -13.86
C ALA A 565 2.78 -25.20 -14.44
N GLY A 566 2.79 -24.93 -15.76
CA GLY A 566 3.95 -24.40 -16.47
C GLY A 566 4.38 -23.00 -16.01
N THR A 567 5.38 -22.43 -16.69
CA THR A 567 6.00 -21.15 -16.26
C THR A 567 5.16 -19.89 -16.55
N ALA A 568 4.17 -19.98 -17.41
CA ALA A 568 3.22 -18.90 -17.69
C ALA A 568 1.90 -19.18 -16.96
N GLY A 569 1.30 -18.17 -16.33
CA GLY A 569 0.01 -18.35 -15.66
C GLY A 569 0.09 -18.87 -14.23
N VAL A 570 1.29 -19.03 -13.64
CA VAL A 570 1.54 -19.48 -12.25
C VAL A 570 0.69 -18.70 -11.23
N PRO A 571 -0.31 -19.33 -10.60
CA PRO A 571 -1.13 -18.68 -9.59
C PRO A 571 -0.37 -18.40 -8.29
N PRO A 572 -0.91 -17.52 -7.43
CA PRO A 572 -0.25 -17.12 -6.17
C PRO A 572 -0.38 -18.16 -5.03
N ILE A 573 -1.02 -19.29 -5.28
CA ILE A 573 -1.25 -20.36 -4.31
C ILE A 573 -1.49 -21.68 -5.04
N TRP A 574 -0.90 -22.74 -4.52
CA TRP A 574 -1.12 -24.11 -4.98
C TRP A 574 -2.19 -24.79 -4.12
N TYR A 575 -3.13 -25.49 -4.76
CA TYR A 575 -4.22 -26.17 -4.05
C TYR A 575 -4.01 -27.67 -3.93
N ASN A 576 -3.10 -28.28 -4.71
CA ASN A 576 -2.73 -29.67 -4.52
C ASN A 576 -1.85 -29.85 -3.27
N ASP A 577 -1.83 -31.08 -2.77
CA ASP A 577 -0.97 -31.48 -1.66
C ASP A 577 0.44 -31.79 -2.17
N PHE A 578 1.44 -31.24 -1.48
CA PHE A 578 2.87 -31.44 -1.73
C PHE A 578 3.66 -30.99 -0.51
N ASP A 579 4.91 -31.46 -0.42
CA ASP A 579 5.92 -31.03 0.53
C ASP A 579 6.29 -29.55 0.32
N ARG A 580 5.73 -28.68 1.16
CA ARG A 580 5.88 -27.21 1.12
C ARG A 580 7.11 -26.75 1.89
N ASP A 581 7.48 -27.44 2.97
CA ASP A 581 8.58 -27.04 3.84
C ASP A 581 9.92 -27.75 3.54
N ALA A 582 9.92 -28.65 2.57
CA ALA A 582 11.06 -29.39 2.03
C ALA A 582 11.63 -30.44 2.99
N ASP A 583 10.82 -31.00 3.89
CA ASP A 583 11.27 -32.03 4.84
C ASP A 583 11.22 -33.47 4.28
N ASN A 584 10.74 -33.63 3.04
CA ASN A 584 10.49 -34.87 2.29
C ASN A 584 9.26 -35.66 2.73
N ASP A 585 8.39 -35.09 3.57
CA ASP A 585 7.10 -35.65 3.92
C ASP A 585 5.96 -34.74 3.41
N THR A 586 4.73 -35.25 3.38
CA THR A 586 3.54 -34.42 3.12
C THR A 586 2.58 -34.61 4.29
N ASP A 587 2.55 -33.63 5.19
CA ASP A 587 2.02 -33.82 6.54
C ASP A 587 1.12 -32.66 7.03
N ALA A 588 0.90 -32.58 8.35
CA ALA A 588 0.08 -31.55 8.96
C ALA A 588 0.70 -30.15 8.86
N THR A 589 2.03 -30.04 8.81
CA THR A 589 2.77 -28.78 8.64
C THR A 589 2.49 -28.20 7.26
N ASP A 590 2.49 -29.03 6.21
CA ASP A 590 2.13 -28.60 4.85
C ASP A 590 0.67 -28.17 4.77
N ASN A 591 -0.22 -28.93 5.41
CA ASN A 591 -1.63 -28.59 5.43
C ASN A 591 -1.90 -27.27 6.16
N HIS A 592 -1.19 -27.02 7.26
CA HIS A 592 -1.24 -25.76 8.00
C HIS A 592 -0.64 -24.59 7.22
N TRP A 593 0.43 -24.83 6.44
CA TRP A 593 0.95 -23.84 5.51
C TRP A 593 -0.10 -23.49 4.46
N PHE A 594 -0.74 -24.49 3.84
CA PHE A 594 -1.80 -24.25 2.85
C PHE A 594 -2.95 -23.44 3.46
N TYR A 595 -3.41 -23.80 4.67
CA TYR A 595 -4.39 -23.01 5.41
C TYR A 595 -3.95 -21.55 5.56
N THR A 596 -2.72 -21.33 6.01
CA THR A 596 -2.19 -19.99 6.27
C THR A 596 -2.14 -19.14 5.00
N GLU A 597 -1.63 -19.69 3.88
CA GLU A 597 -1.63 -19.00 2.59
C GLU A 597 -3.04 -18.68 2.10
N LEU A 598 -3.98 -19.61 2.27
CA LEU A 598 -5.36 -19.43 1.85
C LEU A 598 -6.06 -18.37 2.70
N ARG A 599 -5.94 -18.44 4.03
CA ARG A 599 -6.44 -17.40 4.95
C ARG A 599 -5.83 -16.03 4.62
N GLY A 600 -4.58 -16.02 4.18
CA GLY A 600 -3.87 -14.87 3.61
C GLY A 600 -4.58 -14.16 2.45
N ARG A 601 -5.51 -14.83 1.78
CA ARG A 601 -6.30 -14.30 0.66
C ARG A 601 -7.69 -13.80 1.09
N ILE A 602 -7.95 -13.73 2.40
CA ILE A 602 -9.16 -13.14 2.98
C ILE A 602 -8.81 -11.74 3.47
N ASN A 603 -9.66 -10.76 3.17
CA ASN A 603 -9.56 -9.42 3.76
C ASN A 603 -10.64 -9.24 4.82
N PHE A 604 -10.28 -9.47 6.09
CA PHE A 604 -11.22 -9.32 7.22
C PHE A 604 -11.58 -7.86 7.55
N THR A 605 -10.94 -6.89 6.89
CA THR A 605 -11.33 -5.46 6.96
C THR A 605 -12.20 -5.04 5.78
N ASP A 606 -12.33 -5.92 4.78
CA ASP A 606 -13.17 -5.75 3.60
C ASP A 606 -13.52 -7.11 2.97
N ILE A 607 -14.52 -7.81 3.51
CA ILE A 607 -14.81 -9.20 3.13
C ILE A 607 -15.03 -9.34 1.62
N VAL A 608 -15.80 -8.44 1.01
CA VAL A 608 -16.10 -8.48 -0.43
C VAL A 608 -14.87 -8.19 -1.29
N ALA A 609 -13.82 -7.55 -0.74
CA ALA A 609 -12.55 -7.37 -1.42
C ALA A 609 -11.64 -8.60 -1.41
N SER A 610 -12.00 -9.67 -0.68
CA SER A 610 -11.20 -10.90 -0.57
C SER A 610 -10.99 -11.55 -1.95
N PRO A 611 -9.73 -11.73 -2.41
CA PRO A 611 -9.44 -12.43 -3.66
C PRO A 611 -10.11 -13.79 -3.81
N LEU A 612 -10.32 -14.55 -2.72
CA LEU A 612 -10.99 -15.86 -2.76
C LEU A 612 -12.46 -15.80 -3.16
N LEU A 613 -13.15 -14.71 -2.84
CA LEU A 613 -14.54 -14.51 -3.25
C LEU A 613 -14.60 -13.88 -4.64
N ARG A 614 -13.73 -12.89 -4.89
CA ARG A 614 -13.81 -12.08 -6.11
C ARG A 614 -13.35 -12.81 -7.36
N LYS A 615 -12.17 -13.44 -7.30
CA LYS A 615 -11.54 -13.99 -8.51
C LYS A 615 -12.40 -15.07 -9.15
N PRO A 616 -12.86 -16.10 -8.42
CA PRO A 616 -13.71 -17.14 -9.00
C PRO A 616 -15.06 -16.60 -9.50
N SER A 617 -15.52 -15.45 -8.98
CA SER A 617 -16.76 -14.79 -9.38
C SER A 617 -16.59 -13.86 -10.60
N GLY A 618 -15.62 -14.12 -11.49
CA GLY A 618 -15.41 -13.34 -12.72
C GLY A 618 -14.60 -12.05 -12.59
N ASN A 619 -14.07 -11.71 -11.41
CA ASN A 619 -13.34 -10.45 -11.21
C ASN A 619 -11.83 -10.65 -11.20
N HIS A 620 -11.16 -10.35 -12.32
CA HIS A 620 -9.69 -10.50 -12.49
C HIS A 620 -9.18 -11.94 -12.34
N HIS A 621 -9.91 -12.87 -12.97
CA HIS A 621 -9.53 -14.28 -13.18
C HIS A 621 -9.57 -14.63 -14.67
N ASN A 622 -8.89 -13.83 -15.50
CA ASN A 622 -8.95 -13.90 -16.96
C ASN A 622 -10.40 -13.81 -17.52
N GLY A 623 -11.27 -13.08 -16.82
CA GLY A 623 -12.71 -13.00 -17.12
C GLY A 623 -13.53 -14.26 -16.80
N GLY A 624 -12.91 -15.30 -16.24
CA GLY A 624 -13.55 -16.58 -15.95
C GLY A 624 -14.45 -16.54 -14.73
N LEU A 625 -15.72 -16.90 -14.93
CA LEU A 625 -16.66 -17.23 -13.86
C LEU A 625 -16.61 -18.74 -13.59
N LEU A 626 -16.31 -19.12 -12.35
CA LEU A 626 -16.24 -20.52 -11.93
C LEU A 626 -17.63 -21.02 -11.52
N THR A 627 -17.89 -22.30 -11.80
CA THR A 627 -19.11 -22.97 -11.35
C THR A 627 -19.26 -22.82 -9.83
N GLY A 628 -20.47 -22.48 -9.38
CA GLY A 628 -20.76 -22.27 -7.96
C GLY A 628 -20.32 -20.90 -7.41
N PHE A 629 -19.79 -19.99 -8.24
CA PHE A 629 -19.37 -18.64 -7.85
C PHE A 629 -20.15 -17.52 -8.56
N ASP A 630 -21.31 -17.80 -9.15
CA ASP A 630 -22.14 -16.78 -9.81
C ASP A 630 -22.84 -15.88 -8.77
N THR A 631 -22.25 -14.72 -8.52
CA THR A 631 -22.80 -13.73 -7.59
C THR A 631 -24.02 -12.98 -8.13
N SER A 632 -24.41 -13.18 -9.39
CA SER A 632 -25.69 -12.65 -9.92
C SER A 632 -26.89 -13.49 -9.45
N ALA A 633 -26.64 -14.74 -9.05
CA ALA A 633 -27.66 -15.60 -8.47
C ALA A 633 -27.93 -15.26 -7.00
N ALA A 634 -29.15 -15.55 -6.54
CA ALA A 634 -29.55 -15.36 -5.15
C ALA A 634 -28.73 -16.23 -4.18
N PRO A 635 -28.52 -15.81 -2.92
CA PRO A 635 -27.87 -16.67 -1.92
C PRO A 635 -28.59 -18.02 -1.77
N GLY A 636 -27.84 -19.09 -1.61
CA GLY A 636 -28.35 -20.47 -1.53
C GLY A 636 -28.67 -21.11 -2.88
N HIS A 637 -28.59 -20.36 -4.00
CA HIS A 637 -28.79 -20.91 -5.33
C HIS A 637 -27.61 -21.82 -5.74
N VAL A 638 -27.89 -22.88 -6.50
CA VAL A 638 -26.87 -23.87 -6.92
C VAL A 638 -25.69 -23.25 -7.67
N ASN A 639 -25.93 -22.23 -8.49
CA ASN A 639 -24.87 -21.51 -9.22
C ASN A 639 -23.94 -20.66 -8.32
N ARG A 640 -24.29 -20.47 -7.04
CA ARG A 640 -23.56 -19.65 -6.05
C ARG A 640 -23.12 -20.46 -4.82
N VAL A 641 -23.38 -21.77 -4.79
CA VAL A 641 -23.20 -22.62 -3.60
C VAL A 641 -21.77 -22.60 -3.03
N HIS A 642 -20.75 -22.55 -3.88
CA HIS A 642 -19.36 -22.50 -3.43
C HIS A 642 -18.99 -21.12 -2.89
N TYR A 643 -19.43 -20.04 -3.53
CA TYR A 643 -19.29 -18.68 -2.99
C TYR A 643 -19.92 -18.58 -1.60
N ASP A 644 -21.13 -19.10 -1.41
CA ASP A 644 -21.83 -19.05 -0.13
C ASP A 644 -21.18 -19.91 0.95
N THR A 645 -20.57 -21.04 0.57
CA THR A 645 -19.79 -21.88 1.50
C THR A 645 -18.54 -21.12 1.96
N PHE A 646 -17.78 -20.53 1.03
CA PHE A 646 -16.60 -19.73 1.36
C PHE A 646 -16.96 -18.51 2.20
N LEU A 647 -18.04 -17.80 1.83
CA LEU A 647 -18.51 -16.65 2.57
C LEU A 647 -18.89 -17.01 4.01
N ASN A 648 -19.63 -18.11 4.21
CA ASN A 648 -19.99 -18.57 5.54
C ASN A 648 -18.76 -18.98 6.37
N TRP A 649 -17.77 -19.65 5.76
CA TRP A 649 -16.51 -19.96 6.43
C TRP A 649 -15.75 -18.69 6.84
N ILE A 650 -15.63 -17.70 5.96
CA ILE A 650 -15.01 -16.40 6.23
C ILE A 650 -15.74 -15.67 7.37
N LEU A 651 -17.07 -15.62 7.33
CA LEU A 651 -17.88 -14.96 8.37
C LEU A 651 -17.72 -15.60 9.75
N ASN A 652 -17.32 -16.87 9.81
CA ASN A 652 -17.03 -17.60 11.06
C ASN A 652 -15.55 -17.50 11.50
N GLY A 653 -14.77 -16.57 10.92
CA GLY A 653 -13.36 -16.37 11.26
C GLY A 653 -12.39 -17.23 10.43
N ALA A 654 -12.90 -17.96 9.44
CA ALA A 654 -12.12 -18.90 8.63
C ALA A 654 -11.33 -19.91 9.48
N PRO A 655 -11.97 -20.69 10.36
CA PRO A 655 -11.29 -21.67 11.21
C PRO A 655 -10.61 -22.75 10.36
N GLU A 656 -9.43 -23.18 10.81
CA GLU A 656 -8.70 -24.32 10.24
C GLU A 656 -9.47 -25.64 10.42
#